data_AF-A0A7Y3XPR7-F1
#
_entry.id   AF-A0A7Y3XPR7-F1
#
_cell.length_a   1.000
_cell.length_b   1.000
_cell.length_c   1.000
_cell.angle_alpha   90.00
_cell.angle_beta   90.00
_cell.angle_gamma   90.00
#
_symmetry.space_group_name_H-M   'P 1'
#
loop_
_entity.id
_entity.type
_entity.pdbx_description
1 polymer ?
#
loop_
_entity_poly.entity_id
_entity_poly.type
_entity_poly.pdbx_seq_one_letter_code
_entity_poly.pdbx_strand_id
1 'polypeptide(L)'
;MDSKERLEWYPYAHKMPIRNLHKSALQGKRVFLRVNYDIVRDGKIIDDRRIRATVMDIRHILKSGADTVIIVSHNGKRENFFKEKKTSVGVVSDGECHSAFSLRPVAKRLTEVLRVKRLLTEDDEVPMTDECIGEKAKSLIAQKGIFLLENVMFWSGETSEDDNEVMEFARQLHDTTHCDFYVNADPVSAHMGQHASLGQITRLIPGPKVAGFLLTQELTVLENFMRHPHKPVTAIIGGANVSAKVEAMRNLIVHGKIDRLIIIGGIAFPFLKAQGYDVDNCMLEKDSDLQTQALRNAIVVLELARGYGVDITLPVDHMMAKLTGLDPINVKVNEIKGRFLKMRAYDIGNETIALIKKKMRGSKTIVFNGIAGKYEDELFCNGTNRILDLVFSYEVESKIILGLHCVKAAQKRLGTKIPPGKTYLSTMGETGLKLLAGEDLTALDHLDDLPTKALHQAKEPLRERINLNAANVEELEGFLNIKGNIAANIVRYKEEIGEFDRVSQLFSVPNLTLNDYAKIREHTVAMPSPLEVAERQFAVVADMLKLPSFLKRKLLTPERIETVRLLGGETNAYRVHHNTSRGPAKGGFREHPEVTLDEARALAIWMTWKCAIAGIPYGGSKGGIIINPRDILEKKDALIIREYSRELKNRGACGPHLDIPAPDVNTNATKMAWFVDEYIKTSLENKDFSDWQADETISLEKIVHEFSSISSLPTTPIDTPYLDTCLEIIKKHPGIRCKAIAVVTGKPDTKGGSLGRAESTGRGVFIALKKAAKHKNIELQGATAAIQGFGNVGRPPARFLHEAGAKVIAITDASGGIYNPNGLDIEAVFTYVDSEGSGFLKGFPGGRDLSNEGIFGLDVDFLILAALENAIDRNAYNVKARIIVEGANGPVTPQGDKIVTRKGTFVTPDISTNLGGVFVSYLEWVQNLKNERWDLNKINDLLEDNVCMIFDDIIKIAQDLKIEMRTAASIMAIGRVAVAELSKEIARLVIYGSNVTEEILTTVQNHLEYLSNDLMMKIPLDYWTLVSLLSNLEKVLASNKIADADVGRIAEDIYAKATCLFASFVKAKPGNDDLLMALAALPERARKML
;
A
#
# COMPACT_ATOMS: atom_id res chain seq x y z
N MET A 1 -28.03 39.54 28.81
CA MET A 1 -26.63 39.63 28.34
C MET A 1 -26.64 39.96 26.86
N ASP A 2 -25.88 40.99 26.52
CA ASP A 2 -25.96 41.80 25.33
C ASP A 2 -25.64 41.02 24.04
N SER A 3 -26.23 41.46 22.93
CA SER A 3 -26.10 40.87 21.59
C SER A 3 -24.66 40.80 21.06
N LYS A 4 -23.72 41.51 21.70
CA LYS A 4 -22.28 41.52 21.41
C LYS A 4 -21.50 40.30 21.92
N GLU A 5 -21.97 39.58 22.94
CA GLU A 5 -21.29 38.34 23.38
C GLU A 5 -21.58 37.13 22.47
N ARG A 6 -22.45 37.29 21.47
CA ARG A 6 -22.72 36.25 20.47
C ARG A 6 -21.56 36.22 19.48
N LEU A 7 -20.76 35.16 19.52
CA LEU A 7 -19.79 34.73 18.48
C LEU A 7 -18.37 35.30 18.49
N GLU A 8 -17.96 36.10 19.48
CA GLU A 8 -16.65 36.77 19.45
C GLU A 8 -15.41 35.86 19.35
N TRP A 9 -15.52 34.57 19.67
CA TRP A 9 -14.40 33.63 19.55
C TRP A 9 -14.38 32.85 18.23
N TYR A 10 -15.47 32.82 17.47
CA TYR A 10 -15.64 31.83 16.40
C TYR A 10 -16.43 32.39 15.20
N PRO A 11 -15.76 33.03 14.23
CA PRO A 11 -16.41 33.75 13.11
C PRO A 11 -17.17 32.85 12.12
N TYR A 12 -17.04 31.53 12.20
CA TYR A 12 -17.66 30.57 11.27
C TYR A 12 -18.84 29.79 11.86
N ALA A 13 -19.32 30.12 13.07
CA ALA A 13 -20.29 29.26 13.75
C ALA A 13 -21.70 29.21 13.11
N HIS A 14 -21.93 29.91 12.00
CA HIS A 14 -23.20 29.95 11.28
C HIS A 14 -23.39 28.85 10.23
N LYS A 15 -22.33 28.10 9.85
CA LYS A 15 -22.33 27.11 8.76
C LYS A 15 -22.02 25.68 9.24
N MET A 16 -22.75 25.14 10.22
CA MET A 16 -22.27 23.97 11.01
C MET A 16 -23.18 22.73 10.96
N PRO A 17 -22.62 21.51 10.77
CA PRO A 17 -23.36 20.25 10.67
C PRO A 17 -24.25 19.89 11.88
N ILE A 18 -23.79 20.10 13.12
CA ILE A 18 -24.63 19.87 14.32
C ILE A 18 -25.91 20.74 14.35
N ARG A 19 -25.95 21.87 13.63
CA ARG A 19 -27.17 22.69 13.47
C ARG A 19 -28.18 22.10 12.49
N ASN A 20 -27.76 21.17 11.63
CA ASN A 20 -28.64 20.47 10.71
C ASN A 20 -29.43 19.35 11.41
N LEU A 21 -29.09 19.01 12.65
CA LEU A 21 -29.96 18.19 13.50
C LEU A 21 -31.26 18.97 13.76
N HIS A 22 -32.37 18.44 13.27
CA HIS A 22 -33.69 19.03 13.50
C HIS A 22 -33.95 19.15 15.01
N LYS A 23 -34.59 20.24 15.47
CA LYS A 23 -34.87 20.48 16.91
C LYS A 23 -35.65 19.36 17.60
N SER A 24 -36.32 18.48 16.85
CA SER A 24 -37.06 17.33 17.39
C SER A 24 -36.24 16.03 17.39
N ALA A 25 -35.06 15.99 16.75
CA ALA A 25 -34.29 14.76 16.58
C ALA A 25 -33.65 14.26 17.89
N LEU A 26 -33.32 15.17 18.80
CA LEU A 26 -32.70 14.86 20.09
C LEU A 26 -33.71 14.80 21.24
N GLN A 27 -35.02 14.96 20.97
CA GLN A 27 -36.04 15.00 22.02
C GLN A 27 -36.06 13.69 22.83
N GLY A 28 -35.74 13.78 24.12
CA GLY A 28 -35.75 12.63 25.03
C GLY A 28 -34.56 11.68 24.88
N LYS A 29 -33.49 12.10 24.20
CA LYS A 29 -32.36 11.25 23.80
C LYS A 29 -31.12 11.47 24.65
N ARG A 30 -30.26 10.46 24.70
CA ARG A 30 -28.94 10.47 25.36
C ARG A 30 -27.84 10.70 24.33
N VAL A 31 -26.94 11.66 24.58
CA VAL A 31 -25.90 12.05 23.63
C VAL A 31 -24.51 11.74 24.16
N PHE A 32 -23.73 10.99 23.38
CA PHE A 32 -22.32 10.74 23.61
C PHE A 32 -21.51 11.89 23.01
N LEU A 33 -20.97 12.77 23.85
CA LEU A 33 -20.17 13.93 23.44
C LEU A 33 -18.69 13.63 23.66
N ARG A 34 -17.99 13.29 22.58
CA ARG A 34 -16.55 13.02 22.60
C ARG A 34 -15.75 14.31 22.48
N VAL A 35 -14.90 14.59 23.47
CA VAL A 35 -14.07 15.81 23.57
C VAL A 35 -12.64 15.47 23.97
N ASN A 36 -11.68 16.38 23.77
CA ASN A 36 -10.31 16.17 24.21
C ASN A 36 -9.92 17.09 25.36
N TYR A 37 -9.87 16.53 26.56
CA TYR A 37 -9.41 17.14 27.80
C TYR A 37 -8.03 16.62 28.23
N ASP A 38 -7.11 16.45 27.27
CA ASP A 38 -5.69 16.30 27.58
C ASP A 38 -5.06 17.62 28.09
N ILE A 39 -5.55 18.07 29.25
CA ILE A 39 -5.30 19.38 29.88
C ILE A 39 -5.12 19.28 31.39
N VAL A 40 -5.02 18.07 31.95
CA VAL A 40 -4.76 17.89 33.38
C VAL A 40 -3.37 17.29 33.56
N ARG A 41 -2.54 17.94 34.37
CA ARG A 41 -1.23 17.44 34.81
C ARG A 41 -1.12 17.68 36.31
N ASP A 42 -0.73 16.65 37.05
CA ASP A 42 -0.59 16.68 38.52
C ASP A 42 -1.83 17.24 39.24
N GLY A 43 -3.02 16.87 38.76
CA GLY A 43 -4.31 17.28 39.32
C GLY A 43 -4.69 18.74 39.05
N LYS A 44 -3.95 19.45 38.20
CA LYS A 44 -4.19 20.85 37.85
C LYS A 44 -4.55 20.99 36.37
N ILE A 45 -5.54 21.85 36.09
CA ILE A 45 -5.87 22.24 34.71
C ILE A 45 -4.77 23.18 34.21
N ILE A 46 -4.06 22.75 33.16
CA ILE A 46 -3.02 23.56 32.51
C ILE A 46 -3.61 24.53 31.47
N ASP A 47 -4.82 24.27 30.98
CA ASP A 47 -5.51 25.09 29.97
C ASP A 47 -7.03 24.81 29.96
N ASP A 48 -7.87 25.80 30.27
CA ASP A 48 -9.33 25.63 30.38
C ASP A 48 -10.11 25.92 29.08
N ARG A 49 -9.44 26.26 27.97
CA ARG A 49 -10.13 26.69 26.74
C ARG A 49 -10.98 25.61 26.11
N ARG A 50 -10.49 24.36 26.07
CA ARG A 50 -11.25 23.24 25.52
C ARG A 50 -12.52 22.99 26.34
N ILE A 51 -12.46 23.16 27.66
CA ILE A 51 -13.64 23.12 28.54
C ILE A 51 -14.66 24.19 28.13
N ARG A 52 -14.20 25.43 27.91
CA ARG A 52 -15.07 26.53 27.47
C ARG A 52 -15.65 26.33 26.07
N ALA A 53 -14.89 25.73 25.15
CA ALA A 53 -15.34 25.44 23.79
C ALA A 53 -16.49 24.43 23.80
N THR A 54 -16.37 23.36 24.59
CA THR A 54 -17.39 22.30 24.74
C THR A 54 -18.76 22.84 25.18
N VAL A 55 -18.82 23.97 25.89
CA VAL A 55 -20.08 24.58 26.35
C VAL A 55 -21.03 24.90 25.19
N MET A 56 -20.49 25.21 24.01
CA MET A 56 -21.30 25.47 22.82
C MET A 56 -22.01 24.20 22.33
N ASP A 57 -21.29 23.07 22.28
CA ASP A 57 -21.85 21.76 21.97
C ASP A 57 -22.94 21.38 22.97
N ILE A 58 -22.63 21.44 24.28
CA ILE A 58 -23.57 21.11 25.37
C ILE A 58 -24.84 21.96 25.25
N ARG A 59 -24.70 23.28 25.11
CA ARG A 59 -25.83 24.19 24.99
C ARG A 59 -26.73 23.84 23.80
N HIS A 60 -26.13 23.52 22.67
CA HIS A 60 -26.88 23.21 21.44
C HIS A 60 -27.61 21.88 21.55
N ILE A 61 -26.95 20.86 22.10
CA ILE A 61 -27.52 19.54 22.37
C ILE A 61 -28.74 19.66 23.29
N LEU A 62 -28.61 20.37 24.41
CA LEU A 62 -29.72 20.58 25.37
C LEU A 62 -30.86 21.40 24.75
N LYS A 63 -30.55 22.48 24.02
CA LYS A 63 -31.58 23.28 23.33
C LYS A 63 -32.32 22.53 22.23
N SER A 64 -31.76 21.41 21.76
CA SER A 64 -32.37 20.54 20.75
C SER A 64 -33.19 19.40 21.38
N GLY A 65 -33.39 19.41 22.70
CA GLY A 65 -34.32 18.51 23.39
C GLY A 65 -33.68 17.25 24.02
N ALA A 66 -32.35 17.12 24.00
CA ALA A 66 -31.66 16.00 24.65
C ALA A 66 -31.90 16.00 26.18
N ASP A 67 -32.22 14.82 26.71
CA ASP A 67 -32.42 14.61 28.15
C ASP A 67 -31.08 14.47 28.90
N THR A 68 -30.07 13.90 28.23
CA THR A 68 -28.78 13.57 28.85
C THR A 68 -27.62 13.84 27.92
N VAL A 69 -26.56 14.46 28.43
CA VAL A 69 -25.27 14.63 27.73
C VAL A 69 -24.18 13.91 28.53
N ILE A 70 -23.54 12.92 27.93
CA ILE A 70 -22.43 12.18 28.54
C ILE A 70 -21.15 12.59 27.83
N ILE A 71 -20.29 13.26 28.58
CA ILE A 71 -19.01 13.78 28.10
C ILE A 71 -17.95 12.72 28.33
N VAL A 72 -17.24 12.36 27.26
CA VAL A 72 -16.18 11.36 27.29
C VAL A 72 -14.90 11.97 26.74
N SER A 73 -13.78 11.70 27.40
CA SER A 73 -12.49 12.28 27.07
C SER A 73 -11.33 11.42 27.55
N HIS A 74 -10.17 11.60 26.90
CA HIS A 74 -8.90 11.15 27.42
C HIS A 74 -8.05 12.28 28.00
N ASN A 75 -7.05 11.90 28.80
CA ASN A 75 -5.93 12.72 29.25
C ASN A 75 -4.67 11.83 29.40
N GLY A 76 -3.54 12.24 28.82
CA GLY A 76 -2.34 11.40 28.70
C GLY A 76 -2.31 10.48 27.47
N LYS A 77 -1.23 9.69 27.35
CA LYS A 77 -0.99 8.71 26.29
C LYS A 77 -0.80 7.31 26.89
N ARG A 78 -0.98 6.26 26.06
CA ARG A 78 -0.87 4.85 26.48
C ARG A 78 0.41 4.56 27.25
N GLU A 79 1.54 5.04 26.73
CA GLU A 79 2.88 4.89 27.32
C GLU A 79 3.02 5.42 28.74
N ASN A 80 2.16 6.37 29.13
CA ASN A 80 2.14 6.85 30.51
C ASN A 80 1.71 5.72 31.46
N PHE A 81 0.72 4.92 31.05
CA PHE A 81 0.00 3.95 31.89
C PHE A 81 0.33 2.49 31.62
N PHE A 82 0.80 2.11 30.43
CA PHE A 82 0.99 0.72 30.04
C PHE A 82 2.31 0.54 29.28
N LYS A 83 3.36 0.02 29.95
CA LYS A 83 4.66 -0.33 29.35
C LYS A 83 5.34 -1.46 30.13
N GLU A 84 5.87 -2.45 29.40
CA GLU A 84 6.63 -3.65 29.82
C GLU A 84 7.07 -3.72 31.30
N LYS A 85 6.12 -4.02 32.20
CA LYS A 85 6.29 -4.31 33.64
C LYS A 85 6.69 -3.15 34.58
N LYS A 86 6.86 -1.91 34.12
CA LYS A 86 6.90 -0.70 34.99
C LYS A 86 6.34 0.51 34.26
N THR A 87 5.18 0.97 34.70
CA THR A 87 4.55 2.19 34.20
C THR A 87 5.28 3.42 34.76
N SER A 88 5.32 4.52 34.02
CA SER A 88 5.99 5.76 34.50
C SER A 88 5.30 6.37 35.73
N VAL A 89 4.05 5.98 35.98
CA VAL A 89 3.19 6.46 37.07
C VAL A 89 2.78 5.39 38.07
N GLY A 90 3.32 4.17 37.97
CA GLY A 90 3.08 3.09 38.94
C GLY A 90 1.70 2.42 38.92
N VAL A 91 0.84 2.69 37.92
CA VAL A 91 -0.44 1.97 37.72
C VAL A 91 -0.18 0.47 37.53
N VAL A 92 -0.90 -0.38 38.28
CA VAL A 92 -0.72 -1.84 38.31
C VAL A 92 -1.90 -2.57 37.67
N SER A 93 -3.09 -1.95 37.68
CA SER A 93 -4.33 -2.57 37.22
C SER A 93 -5.09 -1.72 36.20
N ASP A 94 -5.79 -2.39 35.28
CA ASP A 94 -6.58 -1.71 34.25
C ASP A 94 -7.80 -1.01 34.87
N GLY A 95 -8.05 0.23 34.48
CA GLY A 95 -9.07 1.10 35.07
C GLY A 95 -8.66 1.80 36.38
N GLU A 96 -7.43 1.59 36.87
CA GLU A 96 -6.94 2.26 38.08
C GLU A 96 -6.76 3.76 37.87
N CYS A 97 -7.48 4.55 38.66
CA CYS A 97 -7.41 6.00 38.61
C CYS A 97 -6.04 6.53 39.04
N HIS A 98 -5.47 7.43 38.24
CA HIS A 98 -4.26 8.15 38.62
C HIS A 98 -4.55 9.65 38.83
N SER A 99 -4.25 10.17 40.02
CA SER A 99 -4.58 11.55 40.44
C SER A 99 -3.99 12.63 39.51
N ALA A 100 -2.80 12.41 38.96
CA ALA A 100 -2.17 13.35 38.03
C ALA A 100 -2.90 13.47 36.69
N PHE A 101 -3.67 12.44 36.30
CA PHE A 101 -4.32 12.35 35.00
C PHE A 101 -5.86 12.28 35.07
N SER A 102 -6.45 12.26 36.26
CA SER A 102 -7.90 12.26 36.46
C SER A 102 -8.58 13.52 35.91
N LEU A 103 -9.80 13.37 35.40
CA LEU A 103 -10.63 14.46 34.89
C LEU A 103 -11.44 15.17 35.98
N ARG A 104 -11.35 14.78 37.26
CA ARG A 104 -12.06 15.43 38.38
C ARG A 104 -11.89 16.97 38.41
N PRO A 105 -10.69 17.56 38.19
CA PRO A 105 -10.56 19.00 38.10
C PRO A 105 -11.39 19.62 36.96
N VAL A 106 -11.52 18.89 35.84
CA VAL A 106 -12.31 19.30 34.68
C VAL A 106 -13.79 19.32 35.01
N ALA A 107 -14.32 18.33 35.74
CA ALA A 107 -15.72 18.33 36.19
C ALA A 107 -16.05 19.61 36.98
N LYS A 108 -15.21 19.92 37.99
CA LYS A 108 -15.37 21.15 38.80
C LYS A 108 -15.35 22.40 37.95
N ARG A 109 -14.38 22.51 37.04
CA ARG A 109 -14.27 23.68 36.16
C ARG A 109 -15.44 23.78 35.19
N LEU A 110 -15.91 22.66 34.67
CA LEU A 110 -17.06 22.62 33.77
C LEU A 110 -18.33 23.07 34.50
N THR A 111 -18.55 22.65 35.75
CA THR A 111 -19.63 23.16 36.61
C THR A 111 -19.62 24.68 36.70
N GLU A 112 -18.47 25.27 37.08
CA GLU A 112 -18.31 26.72 37.19
C GLU A 112 -18.68 27.44 35.89
N VAL A 113 -18.18 26.93 34.75
CA VAL A 113 -18.42 27.55 33.44
C VAL A 113 -19.88 27.40 33.01
N LEU A 114 -20.53 26.25 33.25
CA LEU A 114 -21.93 26.01 32.91
C LEU A 114 -22.89 26.86 33.76
N ARG A 115 -22.60 27.06 35.06
CA ARG A 115 -23.34 27.98 35.94
C ARG A 115 -23.27 29.42 35.43
N VAL A 116 -22.07 29.92 35.14
CA VAL A 116 -21.88 31.26 34.55
C VAL A 116 -22.65 31.43 33.24
N LYS A 117 -22.78 30.35 32.45
CA LYS A 117 -23.50 30.35 31.18
C LYS A 117 -24.99 30.01 31.29
N ARG A 118 -25.51 29.89 32.53
CA ARG A 118 -26.92 29.59 32.88
C ARG A 118 -27.43 28.29 32.24
N LEU A 119 -26.58 27.27 32.21
CA LEU A 119 -26.93 25.90 31.77
C LEU A 119 -27.10 24.94 32.95
N LEU A 120 -26.66 25.35 34.14
CA LEU A 120 -26.88 24.70 35.43
C LEU A 120 -27.40 25.74 36.42
N THR A 121 -28.19 25.34 37.41
CA THR A 121 -28.57 26.20 38.53
C THR A 121 -27.40 26.38 39.51
N GLU A 122 -27.52 27.29 40.49
CA GLU A 122 -26.44 27.53 41.46
C GLU A 122 -26.12 26.30 42.33
N ASP A 123 -27.10 25.41 42.52
CA ASP A 123 -26.97 24.20 43.33
C ASP A 123 -26.55 22.97 42.51
N ASP A 124 -26.69 22.98 41.18
CA ASP A 124 -26.37 21.84 40.33
C ASP A 124 -24.86 21.74 40.02
N GLU A 125 -24.34 20.52 39.93
CA GLU A 125 -22.96 20.22 39.52
C GLU A 125 -22.94 19.24 38.34
N VAL A 126 -21.84 19.21 37.58
CA VAL A 126 -21.55 18.13 36.62
C VAL A 126 -21.07 16.90 37.40
N PRO A 127 -21.88 15.84 37.54
CA PRO A 127 -21.49 14.68 38.32
C PRO A 127 -20.46 13.84 37.57
N MET A 128 -19.58 13.20 38.31
CA MET A 128 -18.51 12.35 37.78
C MET A 128 -18.26 11.15 38.70
N THR A 129 -17.99 9.99 38.11
CA THR A 129 -17.56 8.77 38.80
C THR A 129 -16.05 8.55 38.68
N ASP A 130 -15.52 7.63 39.48
CA ASP A 130 -14.12 7.17 39.38
C ASP A 130 -13.91 6.10 38.30
N GLU A 131 -14.98 5.73 37.60
CA GLU A 131 -14.96 4.74 36.52
C GLU A 131 -15.69 5.30 35.30
N CYS A 132 -15.27 4.92 34.09
CA CYS A 132 -15.98 5.28 32.85
C CYS A 132 -16.90 4.16 32.35
N ILE A 133 -16.76 2.95 32.88
CA ILE A 133 -17.58 1.78 32.61
C ILE A 133 -18.02 1.12 33.93
N GLY A 134 -19.11 0.35 33.90
CA GLY A 134 -19.56 -0.44 35.04
C GLY A 134 -20.78 0.11 35.77
N GLU A 135 -21.20 -0.59 36.83
CA GLU A 135 -22.49 -0.33 37.50
C GLU A 135 -22.56 1.00 38.25
N LYS A 136 -21.44 1.54 38.76
CA LYS A 136 -21.48 2.86 39.43
C LYS A 136 -21.60 3.97 38.39
N ALA A 137 -20.88 3.86 37.27
CA ALA A 137 -21.07 4.76 36.14
C ALA A 137 -22.52 4.73 35.63
N LYS A 138 -23.09 3.54 35.40
CA LYS A 138 -24.50 3.36 35.00
C LYS A 138 -25.48 4.00 35.99
N SER A 139 -25.29 3.75 37.28
CA SER A 139 -26.16 4.30 38.33
C SER A 139 -26.13 5.83 38.37
N LEU A 140 -24.95 6.45 38.19
CA LEU A 140 -24.81 7.90 38.17
C LEU A 140 -25.54 8.54 36.98
N ILE A 141 -25.39 7.95 35.80
CA ILE A 141 -25.91 8.50 34.54
C ILE A 141 -27.33 8.03 34.20
N ALA A 142 -27.99 7.30 35.11
CA ALA A 142 -29.38 6.85 34.95
C ALA A 142 -30.38 8.01 34.96
N GLN A 143 -30.04 9.11 35.65
CA GLN A 143 -30.85 10.32 35.70
C GLN A 143 -30.59 11.25 34.50
N LYS A 144 -31.50 12.21 34.26
CA LYS A 144 -31.34 13.25 33.23
C LYS A 144 -30.31 14.29 33.69
N GLY A 145 -29.48 14.80 32.78
CA GLY A 145 -28.45 15.79 33.13
C GLY A 145 -27.19 15.76 32.27
N ILE A 146 -26.15 16.43 32.76
CA ILE A 146 -24.83 16.54 32.11
C ILE A 146 -23.82 15.80 32.97
N PHE A 147 -23.12 14.82 32.39
CA PHE A 147 -22.18 13.96 33.12
C PHE A 147 -20.81 13.97 32.47
N LEU A 148 -19.76 13.84 33.26
CA LEU A 148 -18.39 13.61 32.79
C LEU A 148 -17.94 12.23 33.25
N LEU A 149 -17.54 11.36 32.32
CA LEU A 149 -16.90 10.09 32.66
C LEU A 149 -15.41 10.31 32.97
N GLU A 150 -14.85 9.40 33.77
CA GLU A 150 -13.40 9.41 34.02
C GLU A 150 -12.59 9.07 32.77
N ASN A 151 -11.31 9.44 32.81
CA ASN A 151 -10.33 9.34 31.75
C ASN A 151 -10.30 7.94 31.13
N VAL A 152 -10.80 7.81 29.90
CA VAL A 152 -10.83 6.52 29.18
C VAL A 152 -9.44 5.91 28.97
N MET A 153 -8.36 6.69 29.06
CA MET A 153 -6.99 6.17 28.96
C MET A 153 -6.54 5.34 30.15
N PHE A 154 -7.29 5.34 31.26
CA PHE A 154 -7.02 4.39 32.34
C PHE A 154 -7.41 2.96 31.96
N TRP A 155 -8.12 2.76 30.85
CA TRP A 155 -8.44 1.46 30.29
C TRP A 155 -7.59 1.18 29.06
N SER A 156 -6.87 0.07 29.09
CA SER A 156 -5.99 -0.43 28.05
C SER A 156 -6.71 -0.58 26.70
N GLY A 157 -7.99 -0.95 26.73
CA GLY A 157 -8.85 -1.08 25.56
C GLY A 157 -9.06 0.22 24.76
N GLU A 158 -8.87 1.42 25.32
CA GLU A 158 -9.05 2.67 24.55
C GLU A 158 -8.09 2.76 23.35
N THR A 159 -6.87 2.24 23.52
CA THR A 159 -5.76 2.36 22.56
C THR A 159 -5.02 1.04 22.32
N SER A 160 -5.70 -0.10 22.54
CA SER A 160 -5.05 -1.40 22.38
C SER A 160 -4.62 -1.66 20.93
N GLU A 161 -3.56 -2.44 20.77
CA GLU A 161 -3.13 -2.96 19.48
C GLU A 161 -3.99 -4.18 19.06
N ASP A 162 -4.75 -4.77 20.00
CA ASP A 162 -5.74 -5.81 19.71
C ASP A 162 -7.12 -5.17 19.47
N ASP A 163 -7.57 -5.21 18.21
CA ASP A 163 -8.89 -4.71 17.79
C ASP A 163 -10.05 -5.32 18.59
N ASN A 164 -9.91 -6.55 19.10
CA ASN A 164 -10.95 -7.17 19.93
C ASN A 164 -11.05 -6.50 21.30
N GLU A 165 -9.91 -6.16 21.93
CA GLU A 165 -9.89 -5.43 23.20
C GLU A 165 -10.47 -4.02 23.02
N VAL A 166 -10.14 -3.37 21.91
CA VAL A 166 -10.70 -2.04 21.58
C VAL A 166 -12.20 -2.11 21.38
N MET A 167 -12.68 -3.06 20.59
CA MET A 167 -14.11 -3.23 20.35
C MET A 167 -14.86 -3.65 21.63
N GLU A 168 -14.25 -4.48 22.47
CA GLU A 168 -14.84 -4.89 23.74
C GLU A 168 -14.98 -3.71 24.70
N PHE A 169 -13.95 -2.88 24.84
CA PHE A 169 -14.06 -1.67 25.63
C PHE A 169 -15.09 -0.67 25.05
N ALA A 170 -15.20 -0.58 23.73
CA ALA A 170 -16.27 0.20 23.08
C ALA A 170 -17.68 -0.35 23.41
N ARG A 171 -17.86 -1.68 23.46
CA ARG A 171 -19.12 -2.31 23.92
C ARG A 171 -19.41 -1.97 25.37
N GLN A 172 -18.44 -2.10 26.26
CA GLN A 172 -18.61 -1.76 27.67
C GLN A 172 -18.98 -0.28 27.87
N LEU A 173 -18.37 0.63 27.12
CA LEU A 173 -18.75 2.05 27.10
C LEU A 173 -20.17 2.26 26.57
N HIS A 174 -20.56 1.58 25.48
CA HIS A 174 -21.91 1.67 24.95
C HIS A 174 -22.95 1.12 25.93
N ASP A 175 -22.71 -0.05 26.51
CA ASP A 175 -23.57 -0.70 27.51
C ASP A 175 -23.66 0.10 28.81
N THR A 176 -22.64 0.87 29.14
CA THR A 176 -22.69 1.79 30.28
C THR A 176 -23.53 3.02 29.93
N THR A 177 -23.29 3.64 28.78
CA THR A 177 -23.84 4.95 28.45
C THR A 177 -25.25 4.92 27.87
N HIS A 178 -25.59 3.87 27.11
CA HIS A 178 -26.82 3.73 26.33
C HIS A 178 -27.15 4.98 25.50
N CYS A 179 -26.13 5.59 24.90
CA CYS A 179 -26.31 6.79 24.09
C CYS A 179 -26.99 6.48 22.76
N ASP A 180 -27.96 7.32 22.39
CA ASP A 180 -28.67 7.26 21.12
C ASP A 180 -27.90 7.99 20.00
N PHE A 181 -27.17 9.06 20.33
CA PHE A 181 -26.48 9.93 19.37
C PHE A 181 -25.01 10.08 19.72
N TYR A 182 -24.18 10.32 18.70
CA TYR A 182 -22.75 10.55 18.85
C TYR A 182 -22.36 11.92 18.29
N VAL A 183 -21.61 12.70 19.08
CA VAL A 183 -21.07 14.01 18.68
C VAL A 183 -19.57 14.02 18.90
N ASN A 184 -18.78 14.19 17.84
CA ASN A 184 -17.33 14.32 17.92
C ASN A 184 -16.91 15.80 17.93
N ALA A 185 -16.54 16.31 19.10
CA ALA A 185 -15.98 17.64 19.29
C ALA A 185 -14.46 17.59 19.57
N ASP A 186 -13.76 16.52 19.15
CA ASP A 186 -12.33 16.32 19.30
C ASP A 186 -11.55 16.58 17.99
N PRO A 187 -11.03 17.80 17.77
CA PRO A 187 -10.16 18.12 16.64
C PRO A 187 -8.73 17.57 16.77
N VAL A 188 -8.30 17.20 17.97
CA VAL A 188 -6.90 16.86 18.27
C VAL A 188 -6.62 15.40 17.96
N SER A 189 -7.60 14.53 18.15
CA SER A 189 -7.49 13.09 17.87
C SER A 189 -8.27 12.66 16.63
N ALA A 190 -8.67 13.58 15.75
CA ALA A 190 -9.48 13.25 14.57
C ALA A 190 -8.76 12.30 13.56
N HIS A 191 -7.46 12.09 13.69
CA HIS A 191 -6.70 11.09 12.92
C HIS A 191 -6.63 9.70 13.58
N MET A 192 -7.28 9.52 14.75
CA MET A 192 -7.21 8.31 15.59
C MET A 192 -8.53 7.52 15.61
N GLY A 193 -9.16 7.32 14.45
CA GLY A 193 -10.45 6.62 14.32
C GLY A 193 -10.47 5.20 14.88
N GLN A 194 -9.31 4.56 15.03
CA GLN A 194 -9.21 3.23 15.63
C GLN A 194 -9.52 3.19 17.13
N HIS A 195 -9.45 4.31 17.87
CA HIS A 195 -9.68 4.30 19.33
C HIS A 195 -11.13 3.96 19.70
N ALA A 196 -11.31 3.30 20.84
CA ALA A 196 -12.61 2.77 21.27
C ALA A 196 -13.66 3.87 21.43
N SER A 197 -13.37 4.91 22.22
CA SER A 197 -14.28 6.03 22.50
C SER A 197 -14.44 7.03 21.34
N LEU A 198 -13.65 6.88 20.26
CA LEU A 198 -13.67 7.78 19.12
C LEU A 198 -14.38 7.16 17.92
N GLY A 199 -13.79 6.15 17.26
CA GLY A 199 -14.41 5.56 16.07
C GLY A 199 -15.14 4.26 16.32
N GLN A 200 -14.66 3.35 17.18
CA GLN A 200 -15.33 2.03 17.32
C GLN A 200 -16.71 2.13 17.96
N ILE A 201 -16.87 3.00 18.97
CA ILE A 201 -18.17 3.22 19.62
C ILE A 201 -19.25 3.74 18.66
N THR A 202 -18.86 4.40 17.56
CA THR A 202 -19.81 4.90 16.54
C THR A 202 -20.55 3.76 15.84
N ARG A 203 -19.95 2.56 15.77
CA ARG A 203 -20.57 1.35 15.20
C ARG A 203 -21.68 0.80 16.08
N LEU A 204 -21.67 1.14 17.37
CA LEU A 204 -22.62 0.67 18.38
C LEU A 204 -23.75 1.66 18.62
N ILE A 205 -23.47 2.96 18.47
CA ILE A 205 -24.49 4.00 18.66
C ILE A 205 -25.44 4.01 17.44
N PRO A 206 -26.76 3.77 17.64
CA PRO A 206 -27.69 3.55 16.55
C PRO A 206 -28.07 4.83 15.80
N GLY A 207 -28.09 5.98 16.48
CA GLY A 207 -28.47 7.25 15.87
C GLY A 207 -27.34 7.94 15.11
N PRO A 208 -27.61 9.17 14.64
CA PRO A 208 -26.65 10.01 13.91
C PRO A 208 -25.33 10.25 14.64
N LYS A 209 -24.25 10.25 13.85
CA LYS A 209 -22.88 10.55 14.25
C LYS A 209 -22.47 11.87 13.62
N VAL A 210 -22.24 12.90 14.42
CA VAL A 210 -22.09 14.26 13.91
C VAL A 210 -20.82 14.95 14.39
N ALA A 211 -20.32 15.89 13.61
CA ALA A 211 -19.21 16.75 14.02
C ALA A 211 -19.69 17.86 14.96
N GLY A 212 -19.03 18.00 16.11
CA GLY A 212 -19.22 19.09 17.06
C GLY A 212 -18.69 20.43 16.56
N PHE A 213 -18.94 21.50 17.33
CA PHE A 213 -18.62 22.87 16.97
C PHE A 213 -17.13 23.08 16.75
N LEU A 214 -16.31 22.68 17.74
CA LEU A 214 -14.86 22.90 17.68
C LEU A 214 -14.22 22.15 16.50
N LEU A 215 -14.55 20.85 16.33
CA LEU A 215 -14.04 20.04 15.22
C LEU A 215 -14.42 20.64 13.86
N THR A 216 -15.70 20.94 13.65
CA THR A 216 -16.20 21.55 12.41
C THR A 216 -15.46 22.83 12.08
N GLN A 217 -15.22 23.68 13.08
CA GLN A 217 -14.58 24.95 12.86
C GLN A 217 -13.11 24.82 12.48
N GLU A 218 -12.38 23.96 13.19
CA GLU A 218 -10.98 23.68 12.91
C GLU A 218 -10.81 23.16 11.48
N LEU A 219 -11.66 22.21 11.08
CA LEU A 219 -11.72 21.70 9.71
C LEU A 219 -12.05 22.83 8.72
N THR A 220 -13.08 23.63 9.00
CA THR A 220 -13.50 24.74 8.11
C THR A 220 -12.37 25.74 7.86
N VAL A 221 -11.61 26.13 8.89
CA VAL A 221 -10.55 27.12 8.72
C VAL A 221 -9.40 26.56 7.88
N LEU A 222 -8.93 25.36 8.20
CA LEU A 222 -7.82 24.74 7.48
C LEU A 222 -8.23 24.32 6.07
N GLU A 223 -9.45 23.81 5.87
CA GLU A 223 -9.98 23.49 4.54
C GLU A 223 -10.16 24.75 3.69
N ASN A 224 -10.69 25.83 4.23
CA ASN A 224 -10.81 27.09 3.48
C ASN A 224 -9.44 27.60 3.05
N PHE A 225 -8.43 27.50 3.93
CA PHE A 225 -7.05 27.79 3.57
C PHE A 225 -6.54 26.87 2.45
N MET A 226 -6.77 25.56 2.55
CA MET A 226 -6.34 24.60 1.54
C MET A 226 -7.09 24.76 0.21
N ARG A 227 -8.34 25.24 0.21
CA ARG A 227 -9.14 25.43 -1.02
C ARG A 227 -8.87 26.77 -1.69
N HIS A 228 -8.99 27.87 -0.95
CA HIS A 228 -8.98 29.23 -1.51
C HIS A 228 -8.16 30.21 -0.63
N PRO A 229 -6.83 30.04 -0.53
CA PRO A 229 -6.02 30.95 0.26
C PRO A 229 -5.89 32.31 -0.45
N HIS A 230 -5.91 33.39 0.32
CA HIS A 230 -5.64 34.73 -0.22
C HIS A 230 -4.14 34.88 -0.48
N LYS A 231 -3.75 34.94 -1.76
CA LYS A 231 -2.35 35.10 -2.17
C LYS A 231 -1.88 36.57 -2.19
N PRO A 232 -0.60 36.86 -1.89
CA PRO A 232 0.47 35.92 -1.57
C PRO A 232 0.35 35.30 -0.17
N VAL A 233 0.65 34.01 -0.05
CA VAL A 233 0.64 33.25 1.20
C VAL A 233 2.07 33.08 1.70
N THR A 234 2.28 33.39 2.98
CA THR A 234 3.54 33.10 3.67
C THR A 234 3.34 32.03 4.73
N ALA A 235 3.97 30.88 4.53
CA ALA A 235 4.07 29.84 5.55
C ALA A 235 5.36 30.03 6.35
N ILE A 236 5.24 30.04 7.67
CA ILE A 236 6.34 30.04 8.62
C ILE A 236 6.29 28.70 9.34
N ILE A 237 7.28 27.85 9.11
CA ILE A 237 7.33 26.49 9.64
C ILE A 237 8.59 26.34 10.49
N GLY A 238 8.43 25.92 11.74
CA GLY A 238 9.51 25.78 12.71
C GLY A 238 9.37 24.58 13.63
N GLY A 239 10.16 24.52 14.71
CA GLY A 239 10.16 23.42 15.67
C GLY A 239 11.40 22.53 15.57
N ALA A 240 11.29 21.28 16.04
CA ALA A 240 12.45 20.43 16.30
C ALA A 240 12.57 19.16 15.44
N ASN A 241 11.51 18.74 14.75
CA ASN A 241 11.47 17.48 14.00
C ASN A 241 11.10 17.78 12.54
N VAL A 242 12.05 17.54 11.61
CA VAL A 242 11.85 17.78 10.18
C VAL A 242 10.85 16.78 9.61
N SER A 243 11.04 15.50 9.87
CA SER A 243 10.23 14.41 9.29
C SER A 243 8.74 14.58 9.53
N ALA A 244 8.34 15.08 10.71
CA ALA A 244 6.93 15.34 11.05
C ALA A 244 6.27 16.49 10.26
N LYS A 245 7.03 17.27 9.47
CA LYS A 245 6.56 18.47 8.77
C LYS A 245 6.79 18.44 7.26
N VAL A 246 7.58 17.47 6.78
CA VAL A 246 8.00 17.39 5.38
C VAL A 246 6.81 17.21 4.46
N GLU A 247 5.90 16.27 4.76
CA GLU A 247 4.73 16.05 3.91
C GLU A 247 3.81 17.27 3.86
N ALA A 248 3.63 17.98 4.97
CA ALA A 248 2.90 19.25 4.96
C ALA A 248 3.58 20.31 4.08
N MET A 249 4.91 20.47 4.17
CA MET A 249 5.67 21.38 3.30
C MET A 249 5.54 21.00 1.83
N ARG A 250 5.74 19.71 1.51
CA ARG A 250 5.62 19.16 0.16
C ARG A 250 4.23 19.43 -0.41
N ASN A 251 3.18 19.08 0.32
CA ASN A 251 1.80 19.26 -0.12
C ASN A 251 1.46 20.75 -0.35
N LEU A 252 1.90 21.65 0.54
CA LEU A 252 1.69 23.09 0.39
C LEU A 252 2.41 23.69 -0.82
N ILE A 253 3.65 23.27 -1.07
CA ILE A 253 4.44 23.70 -2.23
C ILE A 253 3.81 23.15 -3.51
N VAL A 254 3.62 21.82 -3.56
CA VAL A 254 3.11 21.12 -4.74
C VAL A 254 1.76 21.71 -5.09
N HIS A 255 0.79 21.76 -4.20
CA HIS A 255 -0.55 22.27 -4.54
C HIS A 255 -0.63 23.81 -4.66
N GLY A 256 0.51 24.51 -4.72
CA GLY A 256 0.58 25.95 -4.96
C GLY A 256 -0.12 26.76 -3.87
N LYS A 257 -0.19 26.23 -2.64
CA LYS A 257 -0.90 26.83 -1.51
C LYS A 257 -0.08 27.90 -0.82
N ILE A 258 1.24 27.89 -1.01
CA ILE A 258 2.15 28.87 -0.45
C ILE A 258 2.95 29.54 -1.57
N ASP A 259 3.28 30.82 -1.38
CA ASP A 259 4.15 31.58 -2.30
C ASP A 259 5.51 31.85 -1.64
N ARG A 260 5.57 31.82 -0.30
CA ARG A 260 6.79 31.99 0.50
C ARG A 260 6.83 30.98 1.63
N LEU A 261 8.00 30.36 1.84
CA LEU A 261 8.24 29.41 2.92
C LEU A 261 9.42 29.88 3.78
N ILE A 262 9.12 30.23 5.03
CA ILE A 262 10.12 30.65 6.02
C ILE A 262 10.34 29.49 6.98
N ILE A 263 11.56 28.96 7.04
CA ILE A 263 11.92 27.83 7.89
C ILE A 263 12.72 28.34 9.08
N ILE A 264 12.31 27.99 10.31
CA ILE A 264 12.92 28.47 11.56
C ILE A 264 13.12 27.33 12.56
N GLY A 265 13.83 27.59 13.66
CA GLY A 265 14.06 26.61 14.73
C GLY A 265 14.98 25.46 14.31
N GLY A 266 14.93 24.35 15.06
CA GLY A 266 15.79 23.18 14.85
C GLY A 266 15.66 22.56 13.46
N ILE A 267 14.47 22.62 12.87
CA ILE A 267 14.24 22.10 11.52
C ILE A 267 14.99 22.86 10.42
N ALA A 268 15.55 24.03 10.69
CA ALA A 268 16.32 24.79 9.70
C ALA A 268 17.73 24.22 9.45
N PHE A 269 18.32 23.49 10.42
CA PHE A 269 19.71 23.02 10.29
C PHE A 269 19.94 22.00 9.18
N PRO A 270 19.04 21.02 8.93
CA PRO A 270 19.18 20.15 7.77
C PRO A 270 19.17 20.91 6.43
N PHE A 271 18.41 22.02 6.34
CA PHE A 271 18.37 22.88 5.16
C PHE A 271 19.64 23.71 4.99
N LEU A 272 20.18 24.23 6.11
CA LEU A 272 21.47 24.92 6.10
C LEU A 272 22.61 23.96 5.74
N LYS A 273 22.60 22.73 6.25
CA LYS A 273 23.56 21.69 5.87
C LYS A 273 23.48 21.36 4.37
N ALA A 274 22.26 21.25 3.82
CA ALA A 274 22.04 21.06 2.39
C ALA A 274 22.57 22.24 1.53
N GLN A 275 22.66 23.45 2.09
CA GLN A 275 23.29 24.61 1.44
C GLN A 275 24.81 24.70 1.66
N GLY A 276 25.43 23.72 2.32
CA GLY A 276 26.88 23.64 2.52
C GLY A 276 27.39 24.29 3.80
N TYR A 277 26.53 24.66 4.74
CA TYR A 277 26.96 25.17 6.05
C TYR A 277 27.34 24.03 7.01
N ASP A 278 28.37 24.23 7.82
CA ASP A 278 28.81 23.30 8.85
C ASP A 278 28.02 23.53 10.15
N VAL A 279 26.93 22.76 10.34
CA VAL A 279 25.96 22.92 11.43
C VAL A 279 25.64 21.60 12.15
N ASP A 280 26.52 20.60 12.05
CA ASP A 280 26.27 19.24 12.58
C ASP A 280 26.03 19.24 14.09
N ASN A 281 26.71 20.12 14.81
CA ASN A 281 26.53 20.35 16.26
C ASN A 281 25.16 20.92 16.64
N CYS A 282 24.43 21.50 15.68
CA CYS A 282 23.11 22.12 15.87
C CYS A 282 21.95 21.22 15.45
N MET A 283 22.22 20.10 14.78
CA MET A 283 21.24 19.07 14.45
C MET A 283 20.64 18.48 15.73
N LEU A 284 19.31 18.37 15.80
CA LEU A 284 18.62 17.87 16.99
C LEU A 284 18.51 16.35 16.99
N GLU A 285 18.46 15.74 15.81
CA GLU A 285 18.57 14.31 15.59
C GLU A 285 19.98 13.85 16.01
N LYS A 286 20.07 12.91 16.96
CA LYS A 286 21.35 12.39 17.47
C LYS A 286 21.81 11.11 16.77
N ASP A 287 20.89 10.44 16.09
CA ASP A 287 21.10 9.19 15.38
C ASP A 287 21.54 9.49 13.94
N SER A 288 22.56 8.79 13.44
CA SER A 288 23.15 9.01 12.12
C SER A 288 22.16 8.77 10.98
N ASP A 289 21.26 7.82 11.13
CA ASP A 289 20.28 7.48 10.11
C ASP A 289 19.18 8.54 10.06
N LEU A 290 18.75 9.02 11.24
CA LEU A 290 17.79 10.13 11.34
C LEU A 290 18.35 11.45 10.80
N GLN A 291 19.63 11.75 11.03
CA GLN A 291 20.28 12.92 10.43
C GLN A 291 20.33 12.83 8.92
N THR A 292 20.70 11.66 8.38
CA THR A 292 20.73 11.41 6.93
C THR A 292 19.34 11.57 6.33
N GLN A 293 18.30 11.06 6.99
CA GLN A 293 16.92 11.20 6.55
C GLN A 293 16.46 12.68 6.57
N ALA A 294 16.77 13.41 7.65
CA ALA A 294 16.42 14.83 7.75
C ALA A 294 17.10 15.67 6.66
N LEU A 295 18.37 15.36 6.32
CA LEU A 295 19.10 16.01 5.24
C LEU A 295 18.45 15.72 3.87
N ARG A 296 18.13 14.45 3.59
CA ARG A 296 17.43 14.07 2.34
C ARG A 296 16.10 14.79 2.20
N ASN A 297 15.31 14.82 3.27
CA ASN A 297 14.03 15.51 3.32
C ASN A 297 14.16 17.02 3.06
N ALA A 298 15.19 17.66 3.63
CA ALA A 298 15.46 19.07 3.40
C ALA A 298 15.83 19.37 1.94
N ILE A 299 16.66 18.53 1.32
CA ILE A 299 17.02 18.63 -0.10
C ILE A 299 15.76 18.57 -0.98
N VAL A 300 14.87 17.61 -0.72
CA VAL A 300 13.60 17.45 -1.46
C VAL A 300 12.75 18.72 -1.39
N VAL A 301 12.58 19.29 -0.19
CA VAL A 301 11.78 20.51 0.00
C VAL A 301 12.41 21.73 -0.68
N LEU A 302 13.75 21.86 -0.64
CA LEU A 302 14.47 22.95 -1.32
C LEU A 302 14.27 22.90 -2.84
N GLU A 303 14.41 21.72 -3.44
CA GLU A 303 14.24 21.55 -4.88
C GLU A 303 12.78 21.74 -5.31
N LEU A 304 11.82 21.22 -4.53
CA LEU A 304 10.40 21.50 -4.74
C LEU A 304 10.10 23.00 -4.70
N ALA A 305 10.58 23.73 -3.71
CA ALA A 305 10.28 25.15 -3.62
C ALA A 305 10.90 25.96 -4.77
N ARG A 306 12.17 25.66 -5.13
CA ARG A 306 12.82 26.26 -6.31
C ARG A 306 11.98 26.01 -7.55
N GLY A 307 11.52 24.78 -7.70
CA GLY A 307 10.70 24.36 -8.80
C GLY A 307 9.34 25.04 -8.89
N TYR A 308 8.66 25.23 -7.77
CA TYR A 308 7.31 25.82 -7.77
C TYR A 308 7.32 27.34 -7.63
N GLY A 309 8.51 27.97 -7.71
CA GLY A 309 8.68 29.40 -7.53
C GLY A 309 8.34 29.88 -6.11
N VAL A 310 8.43 28.99 -5.12
CA VAL A 310 8.20 29.34 -3.71
C VAL A 310 9.48 29.96 -3.14
N ASP A 311 9.37 31.19 -2.65
CA ASP A 311 10.48 31.92 -2.04
C ASP A 311 10.84 31.31 -0.67
N ILE A 312 11.94 30.55 -0.60
CA ILE A 312 12.46 30.00 0.65
C ILE A 312 13.32 31.02 1.39
N THR A 313 13.09 31.13 2.69
CA THR A 313 13.90 31.92 3.62
C THR A 313 14.39 31.04 4.77
N LEU A 314 15.71 30.95 4.93
CA LEU A 314 16.38 30.28 6.06
C LEU A 314 16.97 31.33 7.02
N PRO A 315 17.25 30.96 8.29
CA PRO A 315 17.92 31.84 9.24
C PRO A 315 19.33 32.20 8.78
N VAL A 316 19.77 33.41 9.11
CA VAL A 316 21.12 33.93 8.77
C VAL A 316 21.99 34.15 10.01
N ASP A 317 21.39 34.15 11.20
CA ASP A 317 22.04 34.25 12.50
C ASP A 317 21.24 33.52 13.59
N HIS A 318 21.94 33.02 14.60
CA HIS A 318 21.37 32.27 15.70
C HIS A 318 21.92 32.74 17.05
N MET A 319 21.06 32.65 18.07
CA MET A 319 21.49 32.74 19.47
C MET A 319 22.07 31.39 19.89
N MET A 320 23.39 31.32 20.00
CA MET A 320 24.13 30.13 20.38
C MET A 320 24.59 30.19 21.83
N ALA A 321 24.57 29.08 22.54
CA ALA A 321 25.11 28.96 23.90
C ALA A 321 25.82 27.61 24.09
N LYS A 322 26.59 27.46 25.17
CA LYS A 322 27.13 26.16 25.57
C LYS A 322 25.99 25.18 25.90
N LEU A 323 26.29 23.89 26.02
CA LEU A 323 25.32 22.87 26.47
C LEU A 323 24.64 23.22 27.80
N THR A 324 25.31 24.01 28.65
CA THR A 324 24.76 24.54 29.91
C THR A 324 23.66 25.59 29.72
N GLY A 325 23.49 26.15 28.52
CA GLY A 325 22.55 27.24 28.24
C GLY A 325 23.02 28.62 28.71
N LEU A 326 24.23 28.74 29.26
CA LEU A 326 24.81 29.99 29.76
C LEU A 326 25.61 30.74 28.68
N ASP A 327 25.77 32.06 28.89
CA ASP A 327 26.51 33.00 28.04
C ASP A 327 26.06 32.99 26.56
N PRO A 328 24.78 33.30 26.27
CA PRO A 328 24.27 33.28 24.90
C PRO A 328 24.94 34.38 24.05
N ILE A 329 25.34 34.03 22.84
CA ILE A 329 25.96 34.93 21.87
C ILE A 329 25.27 34.80 20.51
N ASN A 330 25.04 35.93 19.84
CA ASN A 330 24.52 35.92 18.47
C ASN A 330 25.65 35.60 17.49
N VAL A 331 25.47 34.59 16.64
CA VAL A 331 26.47 34.13 15.67
C VAL A 331 25.84 34.04 14.30
N LYS A 332 26.50 34.58 13.27
CA LYS A 332 26.05 34.43 11.88
C LYS A 332 26.26 33.01 11.41
N VAL A 333 25.37 32.49 10.57
CA VAL A 333 25.44 31.10 10.08
C VAL A 333 26.76 30.81 9.35
N ASN A 334 27.29 31.76 8.59
CA ASN A 334 28.58 31.63 7.90
C ASN A 334 29.82 31.71 8.83
N GLU A 335 29.63 32.14 10.08
CA GLU A 335 30.67 32.27 11.11
C GLU A 335 30.67 31.10 12.10
N ILE A 336 29.78 30.11 11.95
CA ILE A 336 29.73 28.89 12.77
C ILE A 336 30.94 28.00 12.42
N LYS A 337 32.09 28.35 12.97
CA LYS A 337 33.39 27.67 12.81
C LYS A 337 34.19 27.73 14.11
N GLY A 338 35.22 26.89 14.23
CA GLY A 338 36.16 26.93 15.35
C GLY A 338 35.46 26.79 16.71
N ARG A 339 35.58 27.80 17.58
CA ARG A 339 35.02 27.76 18.94
C ARG A 339 33.49 27.55 18.99
N PHE A 340 32.77 27.96 17.94
CA PHE A 340 31.31 27.88 17.88
C PHE A 340 30.79 26.47 17.53
N LEU A 341 31.63 25.59 16.98
CA LEU A 341 31.28 24.18 16.73
C LEU A 341 31.01 23.39 18.01
N LYS A 342 31.42 23.91 19.18
CA LYS A 342 31.15 23.32 20.50
C LYS A 342 29.89 23.87 21.17
N MET A 343 29.17 24.79 20.51
CA MET A 343 27.97 25.45 21.02
C MET A 343 26.72 24.92 20.32
N ARG A 344 25.53 25.15 20.87
CA ARG A 344 24.24 24.82 20.25
C ARG A 344 23.45 26.08 19.98
N ALA A 345 22.71 26.11 18.88
CA ALA A 345 21.73 27.16 18.60
C ALA A 345 20.42 26.87 19.34
N TYR A 346 19.91 27.87 20.06
CA TYR A 346 18.69 27.76 20.87
C TYR A 346 17.55 28.67 20.39
N ASP A 347 17.86 29.72 19.63
CA ASP A 347 16.88 30.64 19.04
C ASP A 347 17.49 31.33 17.80
N ILE A 348 16.68 32.10 17.06
CA ILE A 348 17.12 32.91 15.91
C ILE A 348 17.60 34.31 16.36
N GLY A 349 18.50 34.90 15.59
CA GLY A 349 19.05 36.22 15.85
C GLY A 349 18.26 37.38 15.23
N ASN A 350 18.72 38.61 15.48
CA ASN A 350 18.04 39.83 15.04
C ASN A 350 18.11 40.05 13.53
N GLU A 351 19.18 39.61 12.85
CA GLU A 351 19.28 39.72 11.39
C GLU A 351 18.25 38.84 10.69
N THR A 352 18.03 37.63 11.22
CA THR A 352 16.97 36.72 10.78
C THR A 352 15.59 37.32 10.96
N ILE A 353 15.30 37.95 12.11
CA ILE A 353 14.01 38.64 12.33
C ILE A 353 13.80 39.77 11.31
N ALA A 354 14.84 40.55 11.00
CA ALA A 354 14.76 41.62 10.01
C ALA A 354 14.48 41.05 8.60
N LEU A 355 15.09 39.91 8.25
CA LEU A 355 14.86 39.21 6.99
C LEU A 355 13.43 38.68 6.89
N ILE A 356 12.92 38.03 7.94
CA ILE A 356 11.53 37.55 8.02
C ILE A 356 10.56 38.73 7.82
N LYS A 357 10.78 39.84 8.54
CA LYS A 357 9.96 41.05 8.39
C LYS A 357 9.94 41.56 6.95
N LYS A 358 11.07 41.51 6.23
CA LYS A 358 11.15 41.90 4.82
C LYS A 358 10.37 40.93 3.93
N LYS A 359 10.54 39.62 4.14
CA LYS A 359 9.93 38.54 3.34
C LYS A 359 8.42 38.40 3.56
N MET A 360 7.89 38.83 4.71
CA MET A 360 6.45 38.88 4.98
C MET A 360 5.71 40.06 4.33
N ARG A 361 6.41 41.02 3.69
CA ARG A 361 5.75 42.20 3.10
C ARG A 361 4.82 41.81 1.95
N GLY A 362 3.59 42.34 1.98
CA GLY A 362 2.58 42.11 0.94
C GLY A 362 1.90 40.74 0.99
N SER A 363 2.12 39.95 2.05
CA SER A 363 1.37 38.71 2.26
C SER A 363 -0.11 39.01 2.55
N LYS A 364 -1.03 38.26 1.95
CA LYS A 364 -2.47 38.31 2.24
C LYS A 364 -2.92 37.18 3.17
N THR A 365 -2.18 36.07 3.21
CA THR A 365 -2.39 35.01 4.20
C THR A 365 -1.09 34.66 4.89
N ILE A 366 -1.13 34.44 6.20
CA ILE A 366 0.01 33.97 6.98
C ILE A 366 -0.38 32.67 7.68
N VAL A 367 0.43 31.62 7.51
CA VAL A 367 0.27 30.36 8.25
C VAL A 367 1.53 30.15 9.07
N PHE A 368 1.38 29.99 10.39
CA PHE A 368 2.51 29.87 11.31
C PHE A 368 2.40 28.57 12.11
N ASN A 369 3.39 27.68 11.97
CA ASN A 369 3.46 26.40 12.64
C ASN A 369 4.84 26.08 13.21
N GLY A 370 4.97 26.13 14.53
CA GLY A 370 6.19 25.78 15.26
C GLY A 370 7.02 27.01 15.67
N ILE A 371 7.78 26.86 16.75
CA ILE A 371 8.53 27.95 17.41
C ILE A 371 9.97 28.06 16.86
N ALA A 372 10.58 29.24 17.00
CA ALA A 372 11.97 29.49 16.60
C ALA A 372 12.96 29.09 17.71
N GLY A 373 12.64 29.49 18.94
CA GLY A 373 13.34 29.15 20.17
C GLY A 373 12.38 28.79 21.30
N LYS A 374 12.92 28.41 22.45
CA LYS A 374 12.19 27.92 23.64
C LYS A 374 11.35 29.04 24.27
N TYR A 375 10.03 29.06 24.00
CA TYR A 375 9.14 30.11 24.51
C TYR A 375 8.97 30.10 26.05
N GLU A 376 9.29 28.99 26.69
CA GLU A 376 9.31 28.85 28.15
C GLU A 376 10.54 29.51 28.79
N ASP A 377 11.64 29.66 28.05
CA ASP A 377 12.93 30.12 28.54
C ASP A 377 13.15 31.60 28.19
N GLU A 378 13.32 32.45 29.20
CA GLU A 378 13.48 33.89 29.00
C GLU A 378 14.71 34.24 28.15
N LEU A 379 15.78 33.42 28.20
CA LEU A 379 17.00 33.64 27.43
C LEU A 379 16.85 33.27 25.95
N PHE A 380 15.93 32.36 25.61
CA PHE A 380 15.82 31.75 24.27
C PHE A 380 14.41 31.84 23.66
N CYS A 381 13.60 32.79 24.12
CA CYS A 381 12.25 33.03 23.59
C CYS A 381 12.13 34.25 22.67
N ASN A 382 13.18 35.07 22.56
CA ASN A 382 13.13 36.36 21.87
C ASN A 382 12.72 36.23 20.40
N GLY A 383 13.31 35.31 19.65
CA GLY A 383 13.01 35.07 18.24
C GLY A 383 11.56 34.64 18.03
N THR A 384 11.08 33.66 18.81
CA THR A 384 9.67 33.23 18.79
C THR A 384 8.72 34.39 19.09
N ASN A 385 9.00 35.18 20.13
CA ASN A 385 8.16 36.32 20.52
C ASN A 385 8.13 37.41 19.44
N ARG A 386 9.28 37.70 18.82
CA ARG A 386 9.38 38.70 17.74
C ARG A 386 8.63 38.27 16.47
N ILE A 387 8.66 36.98 16.12
CA ILE A 387 7.85 36.47 15.00
C ILE A 387 6.36 36.62 15.32
N LEU A 388 5.92 36.27 16.53
CA LEU A 388 4.53 36.46 16.94
C LEU A 388 4.11 37.93 16.87
N ASP A 389 4.94 38.86 17.35
CA ASP A 389 4.68 40.30 17.26
C ASP A 389 4.56 40.76 15.79
N LEU A 390 5.38 40.21 14.89
CA LEU A 390 5.25 40.44 13.44
C LEU A 390 3.93 39.88 12.91
N VAL A 391 3.62 38.61 13.14
CA VAL A 391 2.37 37.99 12.68
C VAL A 391 1.17 38.79 13.19
N PHE A 392 1.15 39.20 14.46
CA PHE A 392 0.05 39.99 15.02
C PHE A 392 -0.06 41.39 14.44
N SER A 393 1.05 42.08 14.17
CA SER A 393 1.04 43.46 13.66
C SER A 393 0.71 43.61 12.18
N TYR A 394 0.92 42.57 11.35
CA TYR A 394 0.60 42.63 9.92
C TYR A 394 -0.93 42.62 9.68
N GLU A 395 -1.48 43.57 8.93
CA GLU A 395 -2.90 43.53 8.53
C GLU A 395 -3.07 42.73 7.25
N VAL A 396 -3.60 41.51 7.37
CA VAL A 396 -3.78 40.57 6.24
C VAL A 396 -5.17 39.92 6.30
N GLU A 397 -5.57 39.27 5.20
CA GLU A 397 -6.91 38.67 5.06
C GLU A 397 -7.13 37.44 5.94
N SER A 398 -6.08 36.69 6.23
CA SER A 398 -6.17 35.52 7.12
C SER A 398 -4.83 35.21 7.78
N LYS A 399 -4.86 34.93 9.08
CA LYS A 399 -3.69 34.42 9.81
C LYS A 399 -4.08 33.16 10.56
N ILE A 400 -3.33 32.08 10.37
CA ILE A 400 -3.56 30.80 11.03
C ILE A 400 -2.32 30.44 11.82
N ILE A 401 -2.45 30.38 13.14
CA ILE A 401 -1.40 29.90 14.03
C ILE A 401 -1.80 28.50 14.48
N LEU A 402 -0.99 27.48 14.13
CA LEU A 402 -1.28 26.08 14.42
C LEU A 402 -0.11 25.40 15.12
N GLY A 403 -0.41 24.30 15.82
CA GLY A 403 0.57 23.50 16.56
C GLY A 403 0.70 23.93 18.02
N LEU A 404 0.72 22.95 18.92
CA LEU A 404 0.54 23.14 20.36
C LEU A 404 1.50 24.19 20.96
N HIS A 405 2.80 24.07 20.71
CA HIS A 405 3.80 25.01 21.26
C HIS A 405 3.67 26.41 20.65
N CYS A 406 3.34 26.50 19.36
CA CYS A 406 3.18 27.78 18.67
C CYS A 406 1.96 28.55 19.19
N VAL A 407 0.84 27.85 19.38
CA VAL A 407 -0.36 28.40 20.03
C VAL A 407 -0.06 28.80 21.47
N LYS A 408 0.56 27.94 22.28
CA LYS A 408 0.93 28.28 23.67
C LYS A 408 1.80 29.54 23.74
N ALA A 409 2.79 29.67 22.87
CA ALA A 409 3.63 30.88 22.77
C ALA A 409 2.80 32.12 22.40
N ALA A 410 1.92 32.00 21.40
CA ALA A 410 1.02 33.08 20.99
C ALA A 410 0.14 33.56 22.14
N GLN A 411 -0.35 32.65 22.97
CA GLN A 411 -1.21 33.01 24.10
C GLN A 411 -0.43 33.60 25.26
N LYS A 412 0.74 33.04 25.60
CA LYS A 412 1.65 33.64 26.60
C LYS A 412 1.94 35.09 26.24
N ARG A 413 2.08 35.39 24.93
CA ARG A 413 2.28 36.74 24.41
C ARG A 413 1.03 37.63 24.50
N LEU A 414 -0.16 37.09 24.22
CA LEU A 414 -1.43 37.84 24.25
C LEU A 414 -2.00 38.06 25.65
N GLY A 415 -1.69 37.17 26.61
CA GLY A 415 -2.34 37.16 27.92
C GLY A 415 -3.84 36.90 27.80
N THR A 416 -4.66 37.82 28.33
CA THR A 416 -6.13 37.77 28.24
C THR A 416 -6.70 38.46 27.00
N LYS A 417 -5.85 39.05 26.15
CA LYS A 417 -6.28 39.78 24.96
C LYS A 417 -6.72 38.82 23.86
N ILE A 418 -7.71 39.24 23.09
CA ILE A 418 -8.16 38.52 21.89
C ILE A 418 -7.06 38.63 20.81
N PRO A 419 -6.82 37.59 20.00
CA PRO A 419 -5.90 37.68 18.87
C PRO A 419 -6.27 38.84 17.93
N PRO A 420 -5.34 39.74 17.60
CA PRO A 420 -5.65 40.91 16.78
C PRO A 420 -5.85 40.55 15.30
N GLY A 421 -6.74 41.28 14.62
CA GLY A 421 -7.04 41.09 13.20
C GLY A 421 -7.74 39.76 12.90
N LYS A 422 -7.70 39.31 11.64
CA LYS A 422 -8.28 38.03 11.19
C LYS A 422 -7.40 36.82 11.58
N THR A 423 -7.04 36.72 12.86
CA THR A 423 -6.14 35.67 13.40
C THR A 423 -6.92 34.52 14.02
N TYR A 424 -6.64 33.31 13.57
CA TYR A 424 -7.17 32.06 14.10
C TYR A 424 -6.08 31.24 14.80
N LEU A 425 -6.35 30.81 16.02
CA LEU A 425 -5.46 29.94 16.80
C LEU A 425 -6.00 28.51 16.77
N SER A 426 -5.41 27.64 15.95
CA SER A 426 -5.85 26.25 15.77
C SER A 426 -5.30 25.32 16.84
N THR A 427 -6.19 24.58 17.49
CA THR A 427 -5.90 23.59 18.53
C THR A 427 -5.63 22.18 18.01
N MET A 428 -5.77 21.92 16.70
CA MET A 428 -5.61 20.59 16.09
C MET A 428 -4.24 19.95 16.31
N GLY A 429 -3.21 20.72 16.68
CA GLY A 429 -1.89 20.18 16.96
C GLY A 429 -1.29 19.46 15.75
N GLU A 430 -0.89 18.20 15.94
CA GLU A 430 -0.35 17.32 14.89
C GLU A 430 -1.39 16.98 13.82
N THR A 431 -2.66 16.83 14.20
CA THR A 431 -3.78 16.56 13.27
C THR A 431 -3.93 17.67 12.23
N GLY A 432 -3.65 18.91 12.62
CA GLY A 432 -3.64 20.04 11.68
C GLY A 432 -2.52 19.93 10.66
N LEU A 433 -1.34 19.42 11.05
CA LEU A 433 -0.24 19.15 10.12
C LEU A 433 -0.57 18.01 9.17
N LYS A 434 -1.17 16.92 9.68
CA LYS A 434 -1.65 15.79 8.86
C LYS A 434 -2.67 16.25 7.81
N LEU A 435 -3.61 17.10 8.21
CA LEU A 435 -4.56 17.70 7.27
C LEU A 435 -3.86 18.58 6.21
N LEU A 436 -2.88 19.38 6.60
CA LEU A 436 -2.07 20.17 5.65
C LEU A 436 -1.19 19.29 4.76
N ALA A 437 -0.82 18.09 5.18
CA ALA A 437 -0.12 17.08 4.40
C ALA A 437 -1.06 16.31 3.44
N GLY A 438 -2.38 16.45 3.59
CA GLY A 438 -3.36 15.70 2.80
C GLY A 438 -3.58 14.28 3.32
N GLU A 439 -3.20 13.98 4.56
CA GLU A 439 -3.49 12.70 5.21
C GLU A 439 -4.96 12.59 5.65
N ASP A 440 -5.47 11.36 5.68
CA ASP A 440 -6.84 11.07 6.08
C ASP A 440 -7.04 11.26 7.59
N LEU A 441 -8.10 12.00 7.94
CA LEU A 441 -8.57 12.12 9.32
C LEU A 441 -9.58 11.01 9.59
N THR A 442 -9.06 9.82 9.91
CA THR A 442 -9.83 8.56 10.00
C THR A 442 -11.05 8.61 10.93
N ALA A 443 -11.08 9.45 11.96
CA ALA A 443 -12.26 9.60 12.82
C ALA A 443 -13.44 10.26 12.10
N LEU A 444 -13.19 10.99 11.01
CA LEU A 444 -14.25 11.63 10.20
C LEU A 444 -15.00 10.62 9.33
N ASP A 445 -14.39 9.48 8.99
CA ASP A 445 -15.03 8.38 8.26
C ASP A 445 -16.23 7.79 9.02
N HIS A 446 -16.30 8.05 10.33
CA HIS A 446 -17.33 7.58 11.23
C HIS A 446 -18.48 8.59 11.46
N LEU A 447 -18.45 9.75 10.78
CA LEU A 447 -19.46 10.81 10.91
C LEU A 447 -20.38 10.84 9.69
N ASP A 448 -21.69 10.99 9.93
CA ASP A 448 -22.74 10.98 8.91
C ASP A 448 -22.94 12.33 8.22
N ASP A 449 -22.57 13.43 8.90
CA ASP A 449 -22.95 14.81 8.54
C ASP A 449 -21.84 15.63 7.87
N LEU A 450 -20.61 15.10 7.88
CA LEU A 450 -19.55 15.62 7.05
C LEU A 450 -19.73 14.98 5.66
N PRO A 451 -19.86 15.79 4.60
CA PRO A 451 -20.03 15.25 3.27
C PRO A 451 -18.73 14.61 2.81
N THR A 452 -18.51 13.34 3.13
CA THR A 452 -17.57 12.47 2.39
C THR A 452 -17.88 12.50 0.89
N LYS A 453 -19.09 12.92 0.49
CA LYS A 453 -19.52 13.20 -0.90
C LYS A 453 -19.19 14.58 -1.49
N ALA A 454 -18.71 15.55 -0.72
CA ALA A 454 -18.18 16.82 -1.26
C ALA A 454 -16.69 17.01 -0.96
N LEU A 455 -16.13 16.18 -0.09
CA LEU A 455 -14.72 16.18 0.31
C LEU A 455 -13.84 15.44 -0.71
N HIS A 456 -14.42 14.56 -1.54
CA HIS A 456 -13.75 13.96 -2.68
C HIS A 456 -14.58 14.11 -3.96
N GLN A 457 -14.17 15.13 -4.75
CA GLN A 457 -14.44 15.42 -6.17
C GLN A 457 -15.58 16.38 -6.54
N ALA A 458 -15.16 17.46 -7.21
CA ALA A 458 -15.62 17.74 -8.57
C ALA A 458 -14.42 18.21 -9.43
N LYS A 459 -13.97 17.28 -10.28
CA LYS A 459 -13.50 17.44 -11.66
C LYS A 459 -12.89 18.80 -12.06
N GLU A 460 -11.57 18.83 -12.27
CA GLU A 460 -11.17 19.20 -13.62
C GLU A 460 -11.68 18.09 -14.57
N PRO A 461 -12.13 18.42 -15.79
CA PRO A 461 -12.37 17.38 -16.78
C PRO A 461 -11.13 16.47 -16.82
N LEU A 462 -11.32 15.16 -17.01
CA LEU A 462 -10.23 14.28 -17.41
C LEU A 462 -9.68 14.86 -18.71
N ARG A 463 -8.73 15.81 -18.59
CA ARG A 463 -7.70 15.99 -19.59
C ARG A 463 -7.02 14.64 -19.62
N GLU A 464 -6.85 14.08 -20.82
CA GLU A 464 -5.93 12.97 -20.99
C GLU A 464 -4.64 13.32 -20.21
N ARG A 465 -4.20 12.40 -19.36
CA ARG A 465 -2.96 12.59 -18.60
C ARG A 465 -2.00 11.54 -19.08
N ILE A 466 -0.79 11.98 -19.37
CA ILE A 466 0.27 11.08 -19.84
C ILE A 466 1.03 10.53 -18.62
N ASN A 467 1.25 9.22 -18.60
CA ASN A 467 2.04 8.59 -17.55
C ASN A 467 3.52 8.87 -17.82
N LEU A 468 4.16 9.72 -17.01
CA LEU A 468 5.60 10.03 -17.12
C LEU A 468 6.49 8.79 -17.02
N ASN A 469 6.02 7.74 -16.35
CA ASN A 469 6.78 6.50 -16.20
C ASN A 469 6.75 5.65 -17.46
N ALA A 470 5.88 5.95 -18.41
CA ALA A 470 5.64 5.11 -19.56
C ALA A 470 6.01 5.86 -20.86
N ALA A 471 5.68 7.16 -20.94
CA ALA A 471 5.81 7.96 -22.14
C ALA A 471 7.22 7.99 -22.75
N ASN A 472 7.28 7.77 -24.06
CA ASN A 472 8.50 7.93 -24.85
C ASN A 472 8.74 9.40 -25.26
N VAL A 473 9.89 9.68 -25.89
CA VAL A 473 10.29 11.05 -26.28
C VAL A 473 9.26 11.69 -27.22
N GLU A 474 8.76 10.96 -28.22
CA GLU A 474 7.79 11.46 -29.20
C GLU A 474 6.42 11.73 -28.57
N GLU A 475 5.97 10.89 -27.66
CA GLU A 475 4.72 11.08 -26.91
C GLU A 475 4.81 12.27 -25.95
N LEU A 476 5.95 12.45 -25.27
CA LEU A 476 6.19 13.63 -24.43
C LEU A 476 6.22 14.91 -25.27
N GLU A 477 6.88 14.89 -26.43
CA GLU A 477 6.90 16.02 -27.37
C GLU A 477 5.50 16.37 -27.86
N GLY A 478 4.76 15.38 -28.38
CA GLY A 478 3.45 15.57 -28.98
C GLY A 478 2.38 15.96 -27.97
N PHE A 479 2.39 15.34 -26.78
CA PHE A 479 1.36 15.54 -25.78
C PHE A 479 1.60 16.77 -24.90
N LEU A 480 2.86 17.04 -24.52
CA LEU A 480 3.22 18.13 -23.62
C LEU A 480 3.71 19.38 -24.35
N ASN A 481 3.92 19.30 -25.67
CA ASN A 481 4.42 20.38 -26.51
C ASN A 481 5.70 21.00 -25.90
N ILE A 482 6.67 20.13 -25.63
CA ILE A 482 8.01 20.43 -25.12
C ILE A 482 9.06 20.11 -26.20
N LYS A 483 10.23 20.75 -26.14
CA LYS A 483 11.29 20.55 -27.16
C LYS A 483 11.90 19.15 -27.05
N GLY A 484 12.33 18.58 -28.17
CA GLY A 484 12.84 17.21 -28.19
C GLY A 484 14.11 16.95 -27.38
N ASN A 485 14.97 17.95 -27.24
CA ASN A 485 16.11 17.85 -26.32
C ASN A 485 15.68 17.78 -24.84
N ILE A 486 14.56 18.42 -24.48
CA ILE A 486 13.98 18.39 -23.13
C ILE A 486 13.31 17.04 -22.90
N ALA A 487 12.48 16.56 -23.83
CA ALA A 487 11.84 15.25 -23.76
C ALA A 487 12.88 14.12 -23.66
N ALA A 488 13.94 14.16 -24.49
CA ALA A 488 15.05 13.22 -24.40
C ALA A 488 15.78 13.29 -23.05
N ASN A 489 16.00 14.50 -22.51
CA ASN A 489 16.61 14.64 -21.19
C ASN A 489 15.71 14.13 -20.07
N ILE A 490 14.38 14.30 -20.14
CA ILE A 490 13.42 13.74 -19.17
C ILE A 490 13.50 12.22 -19.18
N VAL A 491 13.47 11.59 -20.35
CA VAL A 491 13.58 10.13 -20.51
C VAL A 491 14.95 9.63 -20.03
N ARG A 492 16.05 10.33 -20.32
CA ARG A 492 17.39 9.95 -19.86
C ARG A 492 17.59 10.13 -18.35
N TYR A 493 17.07 11.21 -17.77
CA TYR A 493 17.14 11.45 -16.32
C TYR A 493 16.37 10.40 -15.51
N LYS A 494 15.30 9.82 -16.09
CA LYS A 494 14.58 8.67 -15.53
C LYS A 494 15.47 7.43 -15.41
N GLU A 495 16.40 7.21 -16.34
CA GLU A 495 17.33 6.07 -16.34
C GLU A 495 18.52 6.24 -15.38
N GLU A 496 18.94 7.49 -15.11
CA GLU A 496 20.17 7.78 -14.35
C GLU A 496 20.01 7.75 -12.81
N ILE A 497 18.79 7.90 -12.24
CA ILE A 497 18.64 8.27 -10.81
C ILE A 497 17.92 7.23 -9.91
N GLY A 498 17.26 6.21 -10.44
CA GLY A 498 16.58 5.20 -9.60
C GLY A 498 15.39 5.74 -8.78
N GLU A 499 14.57 4.83 -8.29
CA GLU A 499 13.20 5.02 -7.78
C GLU A 499 13.07 5.95 -6.55
N PHE A 500 12.15 6.93 -6.63
CA PHE A 500 11.20 7.45 -5.61
C PHE A 500 10.73 8.89 -5.94
N ASP A 501 9.40 9.11 -5.98
CA ASP A 501 8.63 10.37 -6.20
C ASP A 501 9.12 11.35 -7.31
N ARG A 502 8.98 10.91 -8.57
CA ARG A 502 9.63 11.49 -9.78
C ARG A 502 9.12 12.84 -10.28
N VAL A 503 7.88 13.28 -9.99
CA VAL A 503 7.38 14.61 -10.47
C VAL A 503 8.13 15.78 -9.81
N SER A 504 8.75 15.58 -8.65
CA SER A 504 9.55 16.62 -7.98
C SER A 504 10.96 16.79 -8.57
N GLN A 505 11.52 15.72 -9.13
CA GLN A 505 12.91 15.64 -9.62
C GLN A 505 13.08 16.11 -11.07
N LEU A 506 11.99 16.32 -11.81
CA LEU A 506 12.02 16.86 -13.16
C LEU A 506 12.78 18.20 -13.24
N PHE A 507 12.78 19.00 -12.17
CA PHE A 507 13.57 20.25 -12.12
C PHE A 507 15.08 20.04 -12.23
N SER A 508 15.57 18.85 -11.94
CA SER A 508 16.97 18.49 -12.10
C SER A 508 17.32 18.16 -13.56
N VAL A 509 16.32 18.00 -14.44
CA VAL A 509 16.53 17.70 -15.87
C VAL A 509 17.21 18.90 -16.55
N PRO A 510 18.37 18.71 -17.20
CA PRO A 510 19.08 19.79 -17.87
C PRO A 510 18.22 20.48 -18.91
N ASN A 511 18.17 21.82 -18.83
CA ASN A 511 17.41 22.69 -19.74
C ASN A 511 15.88 22.58 -19.64
N LEU A 512 15.33 21.91 -18.62
CA LEU A 512 13.89 21.95 -18.35
C LEU A 512 13.51 23.32 -17.75
N THR A 513 12.56 24.03 -18.38
CA THR A 513 12.09 25.32 -17.86
C THR A 513 10.93 25.15 -16.88
N LEU A 514 10.66 26.19 -16.07
CA LEU A 514 9.48 26.25 -15.20
C LEU A 514 8.16 26.10 -15.97
N ASN A 515 8.10 26.60 -17.21
CA ASN A 515 6.92 26.50 -18.05
C ASN A 515 6.73 25.07 -18.57
N ASP A 516 7.83 24.39 -18.93
CA ASP A 516 7.81 22.98 -19.33
C ASP A 516 7.44 22.09 -18.14
N TYR A 517 7.96 22.39 -16.95
CA TYR A 517 7.58 21.71 -15.72
C TYR A 517 6.08 21.88 -15.40
N ALA A 518 5.56 23.10 -15.50
CA ALA A 518 4.14 23.37 -15.24
C ALA A 518 3.26 22.58 -16.21
N LYS A 519 3.61 22.56 -17.50
CA LYS A 519 2.94 21.73 -18.51
C LYS A 519 2.99 20.24 -18.15
N ILE A 520 4.18 19.72 -17.83
CA ILE A 520 4.37 18.33 -17.41
C ILE A 520 3.48 18.03 -16.21
N ARG A 521 3.59 18.80 -15.13
CA ARG A 521 2.85 18.57 -13.88
C ARG A 521 1.33 18.65 -14.05
N GLU A 522 0.80 19.56 -14.87
CA GLU A 522 -0.64 19.66 -15.12
C GLU A 522 -1.19 18.48 -15.93
N HIS A 523 -0.38 17.89 -16.78
CA HIS A 523 -0.79 16.88 -17.76
C HIS A 523 -0.28 15.47 -17.45
N THR A 524 0.33 15.26 -16.27
CA THR A 524 0.93 13.97 -15.88
C THR A 524 0.51 13.52 -14.49
N VAL A 525 0.64 12.21 -14.22
CA VAL A 525 0.41 11.62 -12.90
C VAL A 525 1.65 10.85 -12.47
N ALA A 526 2.19 11.14 -11.29
CA ALA A 526 3.11 10.23 -10.60
C ALA A 526 2.27 9.13 -9.97
N MET A 527 2.14 7.99 -10.66
CA MET A 527 1.72 6.76 -10.00
C MET A 527 2.97 6.11 -9.37
N PRO A 528 2.83 5.48 -8.19
CA PRO A 528 3.94 4.72 -7.63
C PRO A 528 4.45 3.73 -8.68
N SER A 529 5.77 3.53 -8.75
CA SER A 529 6.33 2.55 -9.69
C SER A 529 5.71 1.17 -9.38
N PRO A 530 5.57 0.28 -10.37
CA PRO A 530 5.11 -1.09 -10.10
C PRO A 530 5.92 -1.77 -9.00
N LEU A 531 7.22 -1.45 -8.88
CA LEU A 531 8.10 -2.00 -7.86
C LEU A 531 7.82 -1.39 -6.47
N GLU A 532 7.60 -0.07 -6.36
CA GLU A 532 7.14 0.53 -5.10
C GLU A 532 5.81 -0.07 -4.62
N VAL A 533 4.90 -0.42 -5.53
CA VAL A 533 3.65 -1.12 -5.19
C VAL A 533 3.94 -2.52 -4.63
N ALA A 534 4.80 -3.30 -5.31
CA ALA A 534 5.21 -4.62 -4.84
C ALA A 534 5.91 -4.55 -3.47
N GLU A 535 6.82 -3.59 -3.26
CA GLU A 535 7.51 -3.39 -1.98
C GLU A 535 6.56 -3.04 -0.84
N ARG A 536 5.55 -2.18 -1.09
CA ARG A 536 4.53 -1.84 -0.09
C ARG A 536 3.66 -3.06 0.27
N GLN A 537 3.23 -3.84 -0.73
CA GLN A 537 2.50 -5.08 -0.49
C GLN A 537 3.33 -6.06 0.34
N PHE A 538 4.61 -6.20 0.01
CA PHE A 538 5.55 -7.03 0.77
C PHE A 538 5.70 -6.55 2.21
N ALA A 539 5.89 -5.24 2.43
CA ALA A 539 6.14 -4.68 3.76
C ALA A 539 5.02 -5.02 4.76
N VAL A 540 3.75 -4.86 4.35
CA VAL A 540 2.59 -5.20 5.19
C VAL A 540 2.64 -6.65 5.65
N VAL A 541 2.84 -7.57 4.72
CA VAL A 541 2.86 -9.01 5.03
C VAL A 541 4.12 -9.40 5.79
N ALA A 542 5.26 -8.80 5.47
CA ALA A 542 6.52 -9.06 6.12
C ALA A 542 6.49 -8.69 7.62
N ASP A 543 5.76 -7.63 7.97
CA ASP A 543 5.53 -7.24 9.36
C ASP A 543 4.55 -8.18 10.06
N MET A 544 3.47 -8.60 9.41
CA MET A 544 2.52 -9.59 9.96
C MET A 544 3.18 -10.96 10.23
N LEU A 545 4.04 -11.41 9.32
CA LEU A 545 4.81 -12.64 9.47
C LEU A 545 6.02 -12.48 10.41
N LYS A 546 6.35 -11.25 10.81
CA LYS A 546 7.56 -10.90 11.58
C LYS A 546 8.83 -11.45 10.91
N LEU A 547 8.94 -11.28 9.58
CA LEU A 547 10.08 -11.78 8.82
C LEU A 547 11.39 -11.15 9.33
N PRO A 548 12.46 -11.94 9.57
CA PRO A 548 13.77 -11.39 9.91
C PRO A 548 14.33 -10.47 8.82
N SER A 549 15.10 -9.44 9.21
CA SER A 549 15.62 -8.42 8.29
C SER A 549 16.43 -8.98 7.12
N PHE A 550 17.16 -10.08 7.31
CA PHE A 550 17.90 -10.72 6.22
C PHE A 550 16.96 -11.33 5.17
N LEU A 551 15.87 -11.95 5.62
CA LEU A 551 14.87 -12.57 4.76
C LEU A 551 14.05 -11.49 4.04
N LYS A 552 13.74 -10.37 4.72
CA LYS A 552 13.15 -9.18 4.07
C LYS A 552 14.00 -8.69 2.89
N ARG A 553 15.32 -8.53 3.09
CA ARG A 553 16.24 -8.13 2.00
C ARG A 553 16.28 -9.16 0.87
N LYS A 554 16.33 -10.45 1.21
CA LYS A 554 16.41 -11.56 0.24
C LYS A 554 15.16 -11.64 -0.64
N LEU A 555 13.98 -11.44 -0.06
CA LEU A 555 12.68 -11.53 -0.75
C LEU A 555 12.29 -10.26 -1.53
N LEU A 556 13.07 -9.18 -1.42
CA LEU A 556 12.90 -7.94 -2.21
C LEU A 556 13.97 -7.77 -3.29
N THR A 557 15.07 -8.53 -3.22
CA THR A 557 16.19 -8.40 -4.14
C THR A 557 16.16 -9.53 -5.17
N PRO A 558 16.10 -9.23 -6.48
CA PRO A 558 16.16 -10.29 -7.48
C PRO A 558 17.51 -11.02 -7.45
N GLU A 559 17.48 -12.34 -7.58
CA GLU A 559 18.66 -13.20 -7.65
C GLU A 559 19.54 -12.92 -8.89
N ARG A 560 18.94 -12.54 -10.02
CA ARG A 560 19.65 -12.27 -11.28
C ARG A 560 18.89 -11.28 -12.16
N ILE A 561 19.62 -10.39 -12.83
CA ILE A 561 19.09 -9.46 -13.83
C ILE A 561 19.97 -9.55 -15.08
N GLU A 562 19.36 -9.84 -16.22
CA GLU A 562 19.98 -9.76 -17.54
C GLU A 562 19.46 -8.54 -18.29
N THR A 563 20.39 -7.78 -18.87
CA THR A 563 20.10 -6.74 -19.85
C THR A 563 20.79 -7.11 -21.16
N VAL A 564 20.00 -7.23 -22.21
CA VAL A 564 20.42 -7.73 -23.53
C VAL A 564 20.17 -6.63 -24.55
N ARG A 565 21.14 -6.37 -25.43
CA ARG A 565 20.99 -5.48 -26.58
C ARG A 565 20.71 -6.34 -27.80
N LEU A 566 19.57 -6.11 -28.46
CA LEU A 566 19.14 -6.86 -29.65
C LEU A 566 19.34 -6.02 -30.91
N LEU A 567 19.37 -6.68 -32.07
CA LEU A 567 19.54 -6.10 -33.39
C LEU A 567 20.75 -5.17 -33.48
N GLY A 568 21.90 -5.58 -32.95
CA GLY A 568 23.11 -4.76 -32.97
C GLY A 568 23.04 -3.48 -32.12
N GLY A 569 22.08 -3.39 -31.19
CA GLY A 569 21.91 -2.27 -30.28
C GLY A 569 20.73 -1.34 -30.58
N GLU A 570 19.86 -1.69 -31.55
CA GLU A 570 18.64 -0.91 -31.84
C GLU A 570 17.63 -0.94 -30.69
N THR A 571 17.55 -2.03 -29.92
CA THR A 571 16.61 -2.15 -28.79
C THR A 571 17.21 -2.92 -27.61
N ASN A 572 16.70 -2.64 -26.41
CA ASN A 572 17.05 -3.34 -25.18
C ASN A 572 15.97 -4.34 -24.79
N ALA A 573 16.41 -5.43 -24.16
CA ALA A 573 15.56 -6.41 -23.54
C ALA A 573 16.06 -6.76 -22.13
N TYR A 574 15.14 -7.16 -21.27
CA TYR A 574 15.41 -7.52 -19.88
C TYR A 574 14.97 -8.96 -19.60
N ARG A 575 15.67 -9.62 -18.68
CA ARG A 575 15.18 -10.85 -18.03
C ARG A 575 15.58 -10.82 -16.55
N VAL A 576 14.59 -10.74 -15.67
CA VAL A 576 14.77 -10.69 -14.22
C VAL A 576 14.38 -12.04 -13.63
N HIS A 577 15.27 -12.65 -12.86
CA HIS A 577 14.97 -13.79 -11.99
C HIS A 577 14.88 -13.27 -10.56
N HIS A 578 13.68 -13.30 -9.99
CA HIS A 578 13.46 -12.76 -8.66
C HIS A 578 13.92 -13.74 -7.58
N ASN A 579 13.38 -14.97 -7.59
CA ASN A 579 13.68 -15.98 -6.59
C ASN A 579 13.55 -17.38 -7.20
N THR A 580 14.44 -18.32 -6.83
CA THR A 580 14.45 -19.71 -7.31
C THR A 580 14.43 -20.75 -6.18
N SER A 581 14.10 -20.35 -4.94
CA SER A 581 14.13 -21.25 -3.77
C SER A 581 13.20 -22.47 -3.89
N ARG A 582 12.06 -22.30 -4.56
CA ARG A 582 11.04 -23.34 -4.77
C ARG A 582 11.27 -24.18 -6.04
N GLY A 583 12.19 -23.77 -6.92
CA GLY A 583 12.40 -24.40 -8.23
C GLY A 583 12.77 -23.39 -9.32
N PRO A 584 12.73 -23.78 -10.61
CA PRO A 584 13.12 -22.90 -11.70
C PRO A 584 12.28 -21.63 -11.75
N ALA A 585 12.88 -20.53 -12.21
CA ALA A 585 12.17 -19.28 -12.37
C ALA A 585 11.10 -19.38 -13.46
N LYS A 586 9.95 -18.74 -13.24
CA LYS A 586 8.84 -18.77 -14.19
C LYS A 586 8.27 -17.39 -14.41
N GLY A 587 8.09 -17.03 -15.68
CA GLY A 587 7.26 -15.91 -16.07
C GLY A 587 7.46 -15.47 -17.50
N GLY A 588 6.43 -14.81 -18.03
CA GLY A 588 6.40 -14.41 -19.42
C GLY A 588 7.36 -13.29 -19.76
N PHE A 589 7.49 -13.00 -21.05
CA PHE A 589 8.10 -11.77 -21.53
C PHE A 589 7.12 -11.01 -22.41
N ARG A 590 7.11 -9.69 -22.27
CA ARG A 590 6.24 -8.78 -23.05
C ARG A 590 7.03 -7.99 -24.07
N GLU A 591 6.34 -7.50 -25.07
CA GLU A 591 6.84 -6.49 -25.99
C GLU A 591 6.01 -5.23 -25.81
N HIS A 592 6.65 -4.16 -25.37
CA HIS A 592 5.99 -2.87 -25.21
C HIS A 592 7.03 -1.75 -25.33
N PRO A 593 6.72 -0.63 -26.01
CA PRO A 593 7.67 0.48 -26.15
C PRO A 593 8.02 1.14 -24.81
N GLU A 594 7.19 0.97 -23.78
CA GLU A 594 7.35 1.62 -22.48
C GLU A 594 7.90 0.70 -21.38
N VAL A 595 8.28 -0.55 -21.71
CA VAL A 595 8.78 -1.51 -20.72
C VAL A 595 10.02 -0.96 -20.01
N THR A 596 10.03 -1.05 -18.67
CA THR A 596 11.17 -0.66 -17.84
C THR A 596 11.74 -1.84 -17.03
N LEU A 597 12.98 -1.70 -16.54
CA LEU A 597 13.57 -2.70 -15.64
C LEU A 597 12.78 -2.82 -14.31
N ASP A 598 12.33 -1.71 -13.74
CA ASP A 598 11.55 -1.69 -12.49
C ASP A 598 10.23 -2.44 -12.65
N GLU A 599 9.55 -2.25 -13.79
CA GLU A 599 8.35 -3.00 -14.14
C GLU A 599 8.65 -4.51 -14.26
N ALA A 600 9.74 -4.89 -14.92
CA ALA A 600 10.16 -6.30 -15.01
C ALA A 600 10.48 -6.90 -13.62
N ARG A 601 11.10 -6.12 -12.71
CA ARG A 601 11.38 -6.54 -11.33
C ARG A 601 10.09 -6.75 -10.54
N ALA A 602 9.17 -5.80 -10.59
CA ALA A 602 7.87 -5.89 -9.91
C ALA A 602 7.08 -7.12 -10.37
N LEU A 603 6.99 -7.31 -11.70
CA LEU A 603 6.30 -8.45 -12.28
C LEU A 603 6.99 -9.77 -11.92
N ALA A 604 8.32 -9.81 -11.80
CA ALA A 604 9.04 -11.00 -11.36
C ALA A 604 8.76 -11.33 -9.88
N ILE A 605 8.67 -10.33 -9.00
CA ILE A 605 8.24 -10.47 -7.60
C ILE A 605 6.83 -11.08 -7.54
N TRP A 606 5.88 -10.49 -8.25
CA TRP A 606 4.51 -11.01 -8.30
C TRP A 606 4.45 -12.41 -8.90
N MET A 607 5.28 -12.75 -9.88
CA MET A 607 5.37 -14.11 -10.40
C MET A 607 5.88 -15.10 -9.35
N THR A 608 6.84 -14.71 -8.49
CA THR A 608 7.27 -15.56 -7.37
C THR A 608 6.10 -15.85 -6.43
N TRP A 609 5.34 -14.82 -6.06
CA TRP A 609 4.19 -14.99 -5.16
C TRP A 609 3.07 -15.80 -5.82
N LYS A 610 2.80 -15.54 -7.10
CA LYS A 610 1.79 -16.25 -7.89
C LYS A 610 2.12 -17.72 -8.10
N CYS A 611 3.38 -18.06 -8.34
CA CYS A 611 3.83 -19.46 -8.39
C CYS A 611 3.71 -20.13 -7.01
N ALA A 612 4.06 -19.42 -5.94
CA ALA A 612 3.99 -19.97 -4.59
C ALA A 612 2.55 -20.23 -4.14
N ILE A 613 1.63 -19.30 -4.43
CA ILE A 613 0.21 -19.46 -4.09
C ILE A 613 -0.45 -20.54 -4.96
N ALA A 614 -0.09 -20.64 -6.25
CA ALA A 614 -0.50 -21.72 -7.14
C ALA A 614 -0.08 -23.12 -6.67
N GLY A 615 0.86 -23.20 -5.72
CA GLY A 615 1.35 -24.46 -5.18
C GLY A 615 2.12 -25.27 -6.22
N ILE A 616 2.87 -24.60 -7.11
CA ILE A 616 3.69 -25.22 -8.15
C ILE A 616 5.19 -25.07 -7.80
N PRO A 617 6.07 -25.95 -8.31
CA PRO A 617 7.50 -25.95 -7.96
C PRO A 617 8.28 -24.91 -8.78
N TYR A 618 7.82 -23.65 -8.76
CA TYR A 618 8.45 -22.55 -9.48
C TYR A 618 8.82 -21.39 -8.56
N GLY A 619 9.93 -20.75 -8.93
CA GLY A 619 10.25 -19.40 -8.56
C GLY A 619 9.52 -18.36 -9.42
N GLY A 620 10.06 -17.15 -9.49
CA GLY A 620 9.49 -16.07 -10.33
C GLY A 620 10.52 -15.39 -11.20
N SER A 621 10.13 -15.11 -12.43
CA SER A 621 10.90 -14.31 -13.39
C SER A 621 9.98 -13.43 -14.23
N LYS A 622 10.54 -12.45 -14.92
CA LYS A 622 9.85 -11.72 -15.98
C LYS A 622 10.85 -11.22 -17.01
N GLY A 623 10.42 -11.15 -18.26
CA GLY A 623 11.18 -10.47 -19.31
C GLY A 623 10.39 -9.34 -19.95
N GLY A 624 11.09 -8.52 -20.73
CA GLY A 624 10.46 -7.47 -21.50
C GLY A 624 11.39 -6.98 -22.60
N ILE A 625 10.84 -6.70 -23.78
CA ILE A 625 11.57 -6.19 -24.94
C ILE A 625 10.97 -4.82 -25.29
N ILE A 626 11.82 -3.80 -25.40
CA ILE A 626 11.39 -2.42 -25.64
C ILE A 626 11.06 -2.23 -27.13
N ILE A 627 9.85 -2.61 -27.52
CA ILE A 627 9.40 -2.53 -28.91
C ILE A 627 7.87 -2.44 -29.02
N ASN A 628 7.38 -1.77 -30.05
CA ASN A 628 5.98 -1.83 -30.46
C ASN A 628 5.81 -2.82 -31.63
N PRO A 629 5.20 -4.01 -31.40
CA PRO A 629 5.07 -5.02 -32.44
C PRO A 629 4.13 -4.61 -33.58
N ARG A 630 3.31 -3.56 -33.40
CA ARG A 630 2.44 -3.03 -34.46
C ARG A 630 3.22 -2.29 -35.55
N ASP A 631 4.43 -1.83 -35.25
CA ASP A 631 5.23 -0.99 -36.13
C ASP A 631 6.27 -1.80 -36.93
N ILE A 632 6.29 -3.12 -36.76
CA ILE A 632 7.27 -4.01 -37.41
C ILE A 632 6.58 -5.15 -38.17
N LEU A 633 7.28 -5.63 -39.19
CA LEU A 633 6.87 -6.83 -39.91
C LEU A 633 7.10 -8.07 -39.05
N GLU A 634 6.22 -9.07 -39.18
CA GLU A 634 6.31 -10.36 -38.50
C GLU A 634 7.68 -11.05 -38.67
N LYS A 635 8.31 -10.91 -39.85
CA LYS A 635 9.66 -11.44 -40.08
C LYS A 635 10.73 -10.77 -39.21
N LYS A 636 10.63 -9.45 -38.99
CA LYS A 636 11.57 -8.71 -38.11
C LYS A 636 11.33 -9.09 -36.66
N ASP A 637 10.08 -9.20 -36.27
CA ASP A 637 9.65 -9.65 -34.95
C ASP A 637 10.20 -11.06 -34.61
N ALA A 638 10.05 -12.02 -35.52
CA ALA A 638 10.61 -13.35 -35.36
C ALA A 638 12.14 -13.34 -35.17
N LEU A 639 12.88 -12.48 -35.89
CA LEU A 639 14.33 -12.32 -35.69
C LEU A 639 14.68 -11.82 -34.29
N ILE A 640 13.91 -10.85 -33.76
CA ILE A 640 14.11 -10.30 -32.41
C ILE A 640 13.90 -11.39 -31.36
N ILE A 641 12.81 -12.16 -31.46
CA ILE A 641 12.53 -13.27 -30.54
C ILE A 641 13.64 -14.32 -30.56
N ARG A 642 14.14 -14.64 -31.75
CA ARG A 642 15.26 -15.56 -31.93
C ARG A 642 16.53 -15.04 -31.27
N GLU A 643 16.93 -13.81 -31.57
CA GLU A 643 18.11 -13.21 -30.95
C GLU A 643 18.00 -13.16 -29.42
N TYR A 644 16.81 -12.82 -28.90
CA TYR A 644 16.53 -12.85 -27.47
C TYR A 644 16.68 -14.26 -26.87
N SER A 645 16.12 -15.30 -27.51
CA SER A 645 16.28 -16.70 -27.10
C SER A 645 17.76 -17.12 -27.07
N ARG A 646 18.49 -16.82 -28.15
CA ARG A 646 19.92 -17.13 -28.30
C ARG A 646 20.78 -16.47 -27.22
N GLU A 647 20.58 -15.17 -26.98
CA GLU A 647 21.30 -14.43 -25.95
C GLU A 647 21.04 -15.00 -24.55
N LEU A 648 19.78 -15.31 -24.22
CA LEU A 648 19.46 -15.91 -22.94
C LEU A 648 20.05 -17.32 -22.78
N LYS A 649 20.08 -18.16 -23.83
CA LYS A 649 20.71 -19.48 -23.79
C LYS A 649 22.22 -19.36 -23.60
N ASN A 650 22.90 -18.52 -24.39
CA ASN A 650 24.36 -18.35 -24.32
C ASN A 650 24.82 -17.81 -22.96
N ARG A 651 24.00 -16.99 -22.30
CA ARG A 651 24.25 -16.51 -20.93
C ARG A 651 23.90 -17.52 -19.85
N GLY A 652 23.33 -18.67 -20.21
CA GLY A 652 22.78 -19.62 -19.25
C GLY A 652 21.71 -18.97 -18.36
N ALA A 653 20.87 -18.12 -18.94
CA ALA A 653 19.79 -17.39 -18.27
C ALA A 653 18.40 -18.00 -18.52
N CYS A 654 18.29 -19.00 -19.41
CA CYS A 654 17.06 -19.77 -19.63
C CYS A 654 17.36 -21.27 -19.81
N GLY A 655 16.39 -22.11 -19.47
CA GLY A 655 16.51 -23.57 -19.58
C GLY A 655 15.38 -24.29 -18.85
N PRO A 656 15.09 -25.55 -19.21
CA PRO A 656 13.91 -26.27 -18.70
C PRO A 656 13.92 -26.49 -17.19
N HIS A 657 15.08 -26.44 -16.54
CA HIS A 657 15.25 -26.53 -15.08
C HIS A 657 15.87 -25.28 -14.45
N LEU A 658 15.94 -24.17 -15.20
CA LEU A 658 16.52 -22.91 -14.72
C LEU A 658 15.50 -21.78 -14.74
N ASP A 659 15.00 -21.45 -15.92
CA ASP A 659 14.05 -20.37 -16.14
C ASP A 659 13.22 -20.65 -17.40
N ILE A 660 11.90 -20.56 -17.26
CA ILE A 660 10.92 -21.02 -18.25
C ILE A 660 10.05 -19.83 -18.71
N PRO A 661 10.41 -19.17 -19.83
CA PRO A 661 9.59 -18.12 -20.43
C PRO A 661 8.16 -18.55 -20.82
N ALA A 662 7.32 -17.55 -21.10
CA ALA A 662 5.92 -17.71 -21.50
C ALA A 662 5.43 -16.46 -22.26
N PRO A 663 4.24 -16.52 -22.88
CA PRO A 663 3.54 -15.36 -23.37
C PRO A 663 3.18 -14.37 -22.25
N ASP A 664 3.12 -13.10 -22.62
CA ASP A 664 2.63 -11.95 -21.86
C ASP A 664 2.10 -10.90 -22.86
N VAL A 665 2.02 -9.62 -22.49
CA VAL A 665 1.51 -8.56 -23.37
C VAL A 665 2.25 -8.56 -24.72
N ASN A 666 1.47 -8.61 -25.81
CA ASN A 666 1.91 -8.67 -27.21
C ASN A 666 2.79 -9.88 -27.61
N THR A 667 2.91 -10.90 -26.77
CA THR A 667 3.55 -12.17 -27.13
C THR A 667 2.54 -13.31 -27.07
N ASN A 668 2.74 -14.35 -27.88
CA ASN A 668 1.75 -15.39 -28.12
C ASN A 668 2.39 -16.75 -28.39
N ALA A 669 1.56 -17.74 -28.72
CA ALA A 669 2.00 -19.09 -28.99
C ALA A 669 3.02 -19.19 -30.15
N THR A 670 2.80 -18.46 -31.24
CA THR A 670 3.73 -18.42 -32.37
C THR A 670 5.12 -17.97 -31.94
N LYS A 671 5.22 -16.91 -31.11
CA LYS A 671 6.51 -16.44 -30.59
C LYS A 671 7.19 -17.46 -29.69
N MET A 672 6.43 -18.21 -28.90
CA MET A 672 7.00 -19.30 -28.10
C MET A 672 7.59 -20.41 -28.99
N ALA A 673 6.97 -20.70 -30.13
CA ALA A 673 7.50 -21.66 -31.08
C ALA A 673 8.84 -21.19 -31.69
N TRP A 674 8.94 -19.90 -32.08
CA TRP A 674 10.22 -19.31 -32.53
C TRP A 674 11.30 -19.36 -31.44
N PHE A 675 10.93 -19.09 -30.20
CA PHE A 675 11.87 -19.12 -29.07
C PHE A 675 12.49 -20.51 -28.88
N VAL A 676 11.68 -21.57 -28.84
CA VAL A 676 12.17 -22.95 -28.64
C VAL A 676 12.96 -23.43 -29.85
N ASP A 677 12.50 -23.11 -31.06
CA ASP A 677 13.21 -23.45 -32.29
C ASP A 677 14.64 -22.91 -32.27
N GLU A 678 14.79 -21.63 -31.92
CA GLU A 678 16.11 -21.00 -31.78
C GLU A 678 16.93 -21.56 -30.63
N TYR A 679 16.28 -21.89 -29.51
CA TYR A 679 16.94 -22.52 -28.37
C TYR A 679 17.57 -23.87 -28.76
N ILE A 680 16.81 -24.72 -29.47
CA ILE A 680 17.28 -26.02 -29.97
C ILE A 680 18.43 -25.81 -30.97
N LYS A 681 18.27 -24.90 -31.93
CA LYS A 681 19.31 -24.56 -32.90
C LYS A 681 20.61 -24.14 -32.19
N THR A 682 20.51 -23.24 -31.22
CA THR A 682 21.67 -22.72 -30.47
C THR A 682 22.34 -23.83 -29.66
N SER A 683 21.57 -24.73 -29.04
CA SER A 683 22.11 -25.91 -28.34
C SER A 683 22.92 -26.81 -29.29
N LEU A 684 22.41 -27.06 -30.50
CA LEU A 684 23.10 -27.86 -31.52
C LEU A 684 24.39 -27.19 -32.01
N GLU A 685 24.35 -25.88 -32.29
CA GLU A 685 25.53 -25.08 -32.69
C GLU A 685 26.62 -25.09 -31.61
N ASN A 686 26.22 -25.00 -30.34
CA ASN A 686 27.12 -25.05 -29.19
C ASN A 686 27.55 -26.48 -28.81
N LYS A 687 27.05 -27.52 -29.50
CA LYS A 687 27.25 -28.94 -29.19
C LYS A 687 26.83 -29.30 -27.74
N ASP A 688 25.79 -28.64 -27.25
CA ASP A 688 25.17 -28.89 -25.95
C ASP A 688 24.00 -29.87 -26.09
N PHE A 689 24.20 -31.11 -25.62
CA PHE A 689 23.20 -32.17 -25.66
C PHE A 689 22.60 -32.48 -24.29
N SER A 690 22.82 -31.63 -23.28
CA SER A 690 22.38 -31.86 -21.90
C SER A 690 20.85 -31.99 -21.75
N ASP A 691 20.09 -31.44 -22.68
CA ASP A 691 18.63 -31.53 -22.73
C ASP A 691 18.12 -32.85 -23.33
N TRP A 692 18.98 -33.64 -23.99
CA TRP A 692 18.60 -34.92 -24.59
C TRP A 692 18.85 -36.08 -23.62
N GLN A 693 17.88 -36.97 -23.53
CA GLN A 693 17.98 -38.22 -22.79
C GLN A 693 17.56 -39.36 -23.71
N ALA A 694 18.43 -40.36 -23.88
CA ALA A 694 18.19 -41.53 -24.70
C ALA A 694 18.40 -42.80 -23.86
N ASP A 695 17.63 -43.85 -24.14
CA ASP A 695 17.89 -45.19 -23.63
C ASP A 695 19.21 -45.76 -24.21
N GLU A 696 19.81 -46.75 -23.54
CA GLU A 696 21.12 -47.35 -23.89
C GLU A 696 21.23 -47.92 -25.33
N THR A 697 20.12 -47.99 -26.07
CA THR A 697 20.01 -48.59 -27.40
C THR A 697 20.19 -47.61 -28.57
N ILE A 698 20.11 -46.28 -28.36
CA ILE A 698 20.20 -45.28 -29.43
C ILE A 698 21.32 -44.27 -29.13
N SER A 699 22.32 -44.19 -30.01
CA SER A 699 23.40 -43.20 -29.89
C SER A 699 22.89 -41.78 -30.20
N LEU A 700 23.18 -40.85 -29.29
CA LEU A 700 22.94 -39.42 -29.45
C LEU A 700 23.54 -38.86 -30.76
N GLU A 701 24.64 -39.43 -31.26
CA GLU A 701 25.26 -39.03 -32.53
C GLU A 701 24.34 -39.26 -33.74
N LYS A 702 23.50 -40.31 -33.72
CA LYS A 702 22.53 -40.58 -34.79
C LYS A 702 21.40 -39.55 -34.81
N ILE A 703 20.95 -39.13 -33.64
CA ILE A 703 19.92 -38.09 -33.47
C ILE A 703 20.43 -36.75 -34.03
N VAL A 704 21.69 -36.40 -33.73
CA VAL A 704 22.33 -35.18 -34.23
C VAL A 704 22.50 -35.21 -35.76
N HIS A 705 22.73 -36.39 -36.34
CA HIS A 705 22.80 -36.54 -37.78
C HIS A 705 21.47 -36.19 -38.48
N GLU A 706 20.31 -36.39 -37.85
CA GLU A 706 19.02 -36.02 -38.46
C GLU A 706 18.87 -34.50 -38.62
N PHE A 707 19.40 -33.70 -37.69
CA PHE A 707 19.42 -32.23 -37.79
C PHE A 707 20.42 -31.70 -38.83
N SER A 708 21.38 -32.52 -39.26
CA SER A 708 22.43 -32.12 -40.23
C SER A 708 21.87 -31.76 -41.59
N SER A 709 20.73 -32.33 -41.96
CA SER A 709 20.05 -32.08 -43.23
C SER A 709 19.40 -30.68 -43.29
N ILE A 710 19.06 -30.10 -42.14
CA ILE A 710 18.23 -28.89 -42.02
C ILE A 710 19.06 -27.61 -42.11
N SER A 711 20.31 -27.64 -41.63
CA SER A 711 21.22 -26.48 -41.64
C SER A 711 21.52 -25.95 -43.05
N SER A 712 21.25 -26.77 -44.08
CA SER A 712 21.43 -26.44 -45.49
C SER A 712 20.14 -25.99 -46.22
N LEU A 713 18.97 -26.05 -45.58
CA LEU A 713 17.69 -25.70 -46.19
C LEU A 713 17.42 -24.18 -46.13
N PRO A 714 16.87 -23.57 -47.19
CA PRO A 714 16.42 -22.19 -47.14
C PRO A 714 15.24 -22.08 -46.17
N THR A 715 15.42 -21.33 -45.10
CA THR A 715 14.41 -21.15 -44.03
C THR A 715 14.14 -19.66 -43.85
N THR A 716 12.89 -19.31 -43.62
CA THR A 716 12.50 -17.95 -43.27
C THR A 716 12.51 -17.78 -41.74
N PRO A 717 12.61 -16.54 -41.21
CA PRO A 717 12.61 -16.32 -39.76
C PRO A 717 11.37 -16.85 -39.03
N ILE A 718 10.25 -17.03 -39.74
CA ILE A 718 8.97 -17.48 -39.17
C ILE A 718 8.83 -19.01 -39.12
N ASP A 719 9.65 -19.75 -39.87
CA ASP A 719 9.62 -21.21 -39.90
C ASP A 719 10.21 -21.79 -38.60
N THR A 720 9.82 -23.00 -38.18
CA THR A 720 10.34 -23.66 -36.95
C THR A 720 10.93 -25.05 -37.20
N PRO A 721 11.89 -25.18 -38.13
CA PRO A 721 12.32 -26.49 -38.63
C PRO A 721 13.05 -27.34 -37.58
N TYR A 722 13.76 -26.72 -36.63
CA TYR A 722 14.46 -27.45 -35.56
C TYR A 722 13.47 -27.99 -34.53
N LEU A 723 12.43 -27.21 -34.20
CA LEU A 723 11.37 -27.69 -33.33
C LEU A 723 10.56 -28.82 -33.99
N ASP A 724 10.26 -28.69 -35.28
CA ASP A 724 9.52 -29.72 -36.04
C ASP A 724 10.27 -31.04 -36.09
N THR A 725 11.55 -31.01 -36.45
CA THR A 725 12.36 -32.23 -36.48
C THR A 725 12.53 -32.82 -35.08
N CYS A 726 12.67 -32.00 -34.04
CA CYS A 726 12.73 -32.48 -32.66
C CYS A 726 11.47 -33.28 -32.30
N LEU A 727 10.28 -32.76 -32.63
CA LEU A 727 9.01 -33.44 -32.38
C LEU A 727 8.87 -34.72 -33.21
N GLU A 728 9.33 -34.74 -34.46
CA GLU A 728 9.34 -35.94 -35.29
C GLU A 728 10.24 -37.05 -34.74
N ILE A 729 11.46 -36.71 -34.29
CA ILE A 729 12.40 -37.66 -33.69
C ILE A 729 11.77 -38.32 -32.46
N ILE A 730 11.21 -37.51 -31.57
CA ILE A 730 10.57 -37.99 -30.35
C ILE A 730 9.36 -38.90 -30.66
N LYS A 731 8.61 -38.58 -31.72
CA LYS A 731 7.50 -39.41 -32.19
C LYS A 731 7.97 -40.74 -32.80
N LYS A 732 9.09 -40.75 -33.54
CA LYS A 732 9.69 -41.95 -34.13
C LYS A 732 10.34 -42.85 -33.07
N HIS A 733 10.86 -42.25 -32.00
CA HIS A 733 11.64 -42.95 -30.98
C HIS A 733 11.11 -42.67 -29.55
N PRO A 734 10.17 -43.48 -29.03
CA PRO A 734 9.55 -43.25 -27.73
C PRO A 734 10.52 -43.29 -26.52
N GLY A 735 11.66 -43.96 -26.65
CA GLY A 735 12.73 -44.01 -25.63
C GLY A 735 13.65 -42.79 -25.61
N ILE A 736 13.41 -41.81 -26.49
CA ILE A 736 14.15 -40.54 -26.52
C ILE A 736 13.27 -39.43 -25.94
N ARG A 737 13.87 -38.58 -25.11
CA ARG A 737 13.25 -37.38 -24.54
C ARG A 737 14.12 -36.17 -24.84
N CYS A 738 13.49 -35.05 -25.21
CA CYS A 738 14.15 -33.76 -25.35
C CYS A 738 13.52 -32.75 -24.39
N LYS A 739 14.23 -32.41 -23.32
CA LYS A 739 13.78 -31.44 -22.31
C LYS A 739 13.75 -30.01 -22.84
N ALA A 740 14.44 -29.72 -23.94
CA ALA A 740 14.46 -28.38 -24.56
C ALA A 740 13.05 -27.90 -24.94
N ILE A 741 12.10 -28.80 -25.25
CA ILE A 741 10.71 -28.44 -25.54
C ILE A 741 10.02 -27.77 -24.32
N ALA A 742 10.49 -28.08 -23.11
CA ALA A 742 10.00 -27.51 -21.87
C ALA A 742 10.66 -26.16 -21.51
N VAL A 743 11.55 -25.61 -22.35
CA VAL A 743 12.20 -24.32 -22.06
C VAL A 743 11.23 -23.15 -22.04
N VAL A 744 10.11 -23.22 -22.78
CA VAL A 744 9.01 -22.26 -22.67
C VAL A 744 7.67 -22.98 -22.57
N THR A 745 6.65 -22.23 -22.16
CA THR A 745 5.25 -22.69 -22.07
C THR A 745 4.34 -21.75 -22.87
N GLY A 746 3.10 -22.14 -23.14
CA GLY A 746 2.17 -21.37 -23.96
C GLY A 746 2.40 -21.56 -25.46
N LYS A 747 2.96 -22.71 -25.87
CA LYS A 747 3.20 -23.06 -27.28
C LYS A 747 1.89 -23.45 -27.99
N PRO A 748 1.86 -23.49 -29.34
CA PRO A 748 0.78 -24.14 -30.07
C PRO A 748 0.66 -25.60 -29.66
N ASP A 749 -0.54 -26.14 -29.61
CA ASP A 749 -0.82 -27.55 -29.31
C ASP A 749 -0.03 -28.51 -30.22
N THR A 750 0.02 -28.19 -31.51
CA THR A 750 0.81 -28.89 -32.54
C THR A 750 2.32 -28.83 -32.31
N LYS A 751 2.81 -27.92 -31.45
CA LYS A 751 4.23 -27.69 -31.13
C LYS A 751 4.55 -27.98 -29.66
N GLY A 752 3.75 -28.85 -29.03
CA GLY A 752 3.92 -29.27 -27.64
C GLY A 752 3.33 -28.34 -26.58
N GLY A 753 2.39 -27.49 -26.98
CA GLY A 753 1.50 -26.76 -26.08
C GLY A 753 0.49 -27.68 -25.38
N SER A 754 -0.01 -27.25 -24.22
CA SER A 754 -1.08 -27.98 -23.52
C SER A 754 -2.46 -27.59 -24.07
N LEU A 755 -3.36 -28.57 -24.20
CA LEU A 755 -4.76 -28.33 -24.50
C LEU A 755 -5.39 -27.42 -23.42
N GLY A 756 -6.38 -26.61 -23.80
CA GLY A 756 -7.10 -25.71 -22.89
C GLY A 756 -6.31 -24.49 -22.40
N ARG A 757 -5.02 -24.35 -22.77
CA ARG A 757 -4.18 -23.24 -22.28
C ARG A 757 -4.72 -21.85 -22.64
N ALA A 758 -5.37 -21.70 -23.79
CA ALA A 758 -5.92 -20.42 -24.24
C ALA A 758 -7.04 -19.89 -23.33
N GLU A 759 -7.92 -20.78 -22.83
CA GLU A 759 -9.05 -20.41 -21.97
C GLU A 759 -8.77 -20.58 -20.46
N SER A 760 -7.61 -21.12 -20.08
CA SER A 760 -7.35 -21.57 -18.71
C SER A 760 -7.43 -20.46 -17.66
N THR A 761 -6.99 -19.23 -17.97
CA THR A 761 -7.12 -18.09 -17.06
C THR A 761 -8.59 -17.76 -16.81
N GLY A 762 -9.41 -17.64 -17.86
CA GLY A 762 -10.84 -17.35 -17.72
C GLY A 762 -11.62 -18.49 -17.06
N ARG A 763 -11.22 -19.75 -17.29
CA ARG A 763 -11.75 -20.90 -16.55
C ARG A 763 -11.42 -20.83 -15.06
N GLY A 764 -10.19 -20.48 -14.70
CA GLY A 764 -9.78 -20.24 -13.32
C GLY A 764 -10.60 -19.13 -12.64
N VAL A 765 -10.84 -18.02 -13.35
CA VAL A 765 -11.71 -16.91 -12.90
C VAL A 765 -13.11 -17.42 -12.58
N PHE A 766 -13.70 -18.24 -13.46
CA PHE A 766 -15.02 -18.81 -13.23
C PHE A 766 -15.07 -19.80 -12.06
N ILE A 767 -14.03 -20.64 -11.88
CA ILE A 767 -13.93 -21.56 -10.74
C ILE A 767 -13.84 -20.77 -9.42
N ALA A 768 -12.99 -19.74 -9.36
CA ALA A 768 -12.89 -18.85 -8.20
C ALA A 768 -14.21 -18.12 -7.92
N LEU A 769 -14.91 -17.66 -8.96
CA LEU A 769 -16.25 -17.06 -8.85
C LEU A 769 -17.25 -18.05 -8.25
N LYS A 770 -17.31 -19.31 -8.71
CA LYS A 770 -18.16 -20.36 -8.12
C LYS A 770 -17.90 -20.53 -6.63
N LYS A 771 -16.63 -20.53 -6.22
CA LYS A 771 -16.23 -20.66 -4.81
C LYS A 771 -16.63 -19.44 -3.99
N ALA A 772 -16.44 -18.23 -4.53
CA ALA A 772 -16.87 -16.98 -3.91
C ALA A 772 -18.40 -16.94 -3.74
N ALA A 773 -19.15 -17.31 -4.78
CA ALA A 773 -20.60 -17.41 -4.78
C ALA A 773 -21.09 -18.36 -3.68
N LYS A 774 -20.53 -19.57 -3.61
CA LYS A 774 -20.83 -20.56 -2.57
C LYS A 774 -20.53 -20.01 -1.17
N HIS A 775 -19.38 -19.38 -0.98
CA HIS A 775 -18.99 -18.79 0.30
C HIS A 775 -19.92 -17.64 0.74
N LYS A 776 -20.48 -16.89 -0.22
CA LYS A 776 -21.44 -15.81 0.03
C LYS A 776 -22.91 -16.21 -0.09
N ASN A 777 -23.20 -17.51 -0.20
CA ASN A 777 -24.55 -18.06 -0.35
C ASN A 777 -25.32 -17.41 -1.51
N ILE A 778 -24.67 -17.27 -2.67
CA ILE A 778 -25.27 -16.78 -3.92
C ILE A 778 -25.39 -17.97 -4.87
N GLU A 779 -26.61 -18.29 -5.31
CA GLU A 779 -26.84 -19.25 -6.39
C GLU A 779 -26.54 -18.61 -7.75
N LEU A 780 -25.86 -19.32 -8.64
CA LEU A 780 -25.55 -18.78 -9.98
C LEU A 780 -26.80 -18.66 -10.85
N GLN A 781 -27.75 -19.58 -10.69
CA GLN A 781 -29.01 -19.55 -11.44
C GLN A 781 -29.77 -18.27 -11.12
N GLY A 782 -29.97 -17.42 -12.13
CA GLY A 782 -30.67 -16.15 -12.00
C GLY A 782 -29.85 -14.99 -11.43
N ALA A 783 -28.61 -15.22 -10.96
CA ALA A 783 -27.73 -14.13 -10.52
C ALA A 783 -27.34 -13.21 -11.67
N THR A 784 -26.97 -11.98 -11.36
CA THR A 784 -26.59 -10.96 -12.33
C THR A 784 -25.09 -10.75 -12.40
N ALA A 785 -24.54 -10.62 -13.61
CA ALA A 785 -23.11 -10.42 -13.83
C ALA A 785 -22.82 -9.29 -14.82
N ALA A 786 -21.73 -8.56 -14.56
CA ALA A 786 -21.14 -7.59 -15.47
C ALA A 786 -19.65 -7.93 -15.70
N ILE A 787 -19.19 -7.86 -16.94
CA ILE A 787 -17.84 -8.28 -17.33
C ILE A 787 -17.11 -7.11 -17.99
N GLN A 788 -16.04 -6.65 -17.35
CA GLN A 788 -15.13 -5.66 -17.93
C GLN A 788 -14.02 -6.38 -18.71
N GLY A 789 -14.01 -6.20 -20.03
CA GLY A 789 -13.05 -6.83 -20.93
C GLY A 789 -13.59 -8.11 -21.56
N PHE A 790 -13.58 -8.18 -22.89
CA PHE A 790 -14.09 -9.32 -23.67
C PHE A 790 -13.01 -10.01 -24.50
N GLY A 791 -11.80 -10.11 -23.96
CA GLY A 791 -10.68 -10.88 -24.52
C GLY A 791 -10.60 -12.30 -23.97
N ASN A 792 -9.43 -12.93 -24.06
CA ASN A 792 -9.17 -14.31 -23.63
C ASN A 792 -9.53 -14.60 -22.16
N VAL A 793 -9.50 -13.61 -21.28
CA VAL A 793 -9.83 -13.77 -19.86
C VAL A 793 -11.32 -13.57 -19.58
N GLY A 794 -11.98 -12.64 -20.28
CA GLY A 794 -13.38 -12.29 -20.02
C GLY A 794 -14.41 -13.09 -20.82
N ARG A 795 -14.03 -13.60 -22.01
CA ARG A 795 -14.89 -14.48 -22.83
C ARG A 795 -15.27 -15.77 -22.10
N PRO A 796 -14.34 -16.56 -21.50
CA PRO A 796 -14.72 -17.81 -20.86
C PRO A 796 -15.70 -17.62 -19.69
N PRO A 797 -15.51 -16.67 -18.74
CA PRO A 797 -16.49 -16.37 -17.72
C PRO A 797 -17.86 -15.97 -18.27
N ALA A 798 -17.93 -15.21 -19.37
CA ALA A 798 -19.21 -14.84 -19.99
C ALA A 798 -20.00 -16.08 -20.44
N ARG A 799 -19.33 -17.01 -21.13
CA ARG A 799 -19.91 -18.28 -21.57
C ARG A 799 -20.29 -19.16 -20.38
N PHE A 800 -19.38 -19.40 -19.44
CA PHE A 800 -19.63 -20.31 -18.32
C PHE A 800 -20.70 -19.80 -17.33
N LEU A 801 -20.81 -18.48 -17.14
CA LEU A 801 -21.90 -17.89 -16.38
C LEU A 801 -23.24 -18.09 -17.07
N HIS A 802 -23.30 -17.90 -18.40
CA HIS A 802 -24.50 -18.16 -19.19
C HIS A 802 -24.93 -19.63 -19.11
N GLU A 803 -24.00 -20.57 -19.31
CA GLU A 803 -24.23 -22.02 -19.18
C GLU A 803 -24.71 -22.40 -17.76
N ALA A 804 -24.24 -21.71 -16.73
CA ALA A 804 -24.66 -21.90 -15.34
C ALA A 804 -25.98 -21.18 -14.98
N GLY A 805 -26.65 -20.56 -15.95
CA GLY A 805 -27.95 -19.90 -15.78
C GLY A 805 -27.91 -18.50 -15.16
N ALA A 806 -26.73 -17.88 -15.07
CA ALA A 806 -26.60 -16.48 -14.66
C ALA A 806 -26.94 -15.53 -15.81
N LYS A 807 -27.48 -14.36 -15.48
CA LYS A 807 -27.78 -13.28 -16.42
C LYS A 807 -26.56 -12.36 -16.53
N VAL A 808 -25.79 -12.53 -17.59
CA VAL A 808 -24.77 -11.54 -17.96
C VAL A 808 -25.48 -10.33 -18.55
N ILE A 809 -25.57 -9.24 -17.79
CA ILE A 809 -26.35 -8.05 -18.18
C ILE A 809 -25.50 -6.96 -18.82
N ALA A 810 -24.18 -7.01 -18.66
CA ALA A 810 -23.27 -6.01 -19.22
C ALA A 810 -21.91 -6.60 -19.60
N ILE A 811 -21.36 -6.15 -20.73
CA ILE A 811 -19.99 -6.48 -21.17
C ILE A 811 -19.35 -5.21 -21.75
N THR A 812 -18.10 -4.92 -21.40
CA THR A 812 -17.31 -3.84 -22.03
C THR A 812 -16.02 -4.35 -22.68
N ASP A 813 -15.53 -3.60 -23.67
CA ASP A 813 -14.21 -3.77 -24.29
C ASP A 813 -13.59 -2.40 -24.61
N ALA A 814 -12.53 -2.37 -25.43
CA ALA A 814 -11.85 -1.13 -25.80
C ALA A 814 -12.71 -0.17 -26.64
N SER A 815 -13.79 -0.64 -27.26
CA SER A 815 -14.70 0.14 -28.12
C SER A 815 -15.90 0.76 -27.37
N GLY A 816 -16.16 0.31 -26.15
CA GLY A 816 -17.34 0.66 -25.35
C GLY A 816 -17.96 -0.58 -24.70
N GLY A 817 -19.20 -0.48 -24.24
CA GLY A 817 -19.92 -1.61 -23.68
C GLY A 817 -21.35 -1.73 -24.14
N ILE A 818 -21.91 -2.90 -23.88
CA ILE A 818 -23.30 -3.27 -24.16
C ILE A 818 -23.98 -3.66 -22.85
N TYR A 819 -25.25 -3.29 -22.72
CA TYR A 819 -26.05 -3.49 -21.53
C TYR A 819 -27.48 -3.92 -21.87
N ASN A 820 -27.95 -4.99 -21.23
CA ASN A 820 -29.33 -5.42 -21.28
C ASN A 820 -29.76 -5.93 -19.89
N PRO A 821 -30.67 -5.22 -19.17
CA PRO A 821 -31.10 -5.63 -17.83
C PRO A 821 -31.80 -7.00 -17.80
N ASN A 822 -32.32 -7.47 -18.94
CA ASN A 822 -32.96 -8.77 -19.04
C ASN A 822 -31.96 -9.92 -19.30
N GLY A 823 -30.68 -9.60 -19.51
CA GLY A 823 -29.63 -10.52 -19.92
C GLY A 823 -29.27 -10.35 -21.41
N LEU A 824 -27.98 -10.41 -21.71
CA LEU A 824 -27.46 -10.45 -23.07
C LEU A 824 -27.52 -11.88 -23.62
N ASP A 825 -27.79 -12.02 -24.92
CA ASP A 825 -27.61 -13.28 -25.64
C ASP A 825 -26.11 -13.47 -25.91
N ILE A 826 -25.48 -14.30 -25.09
CA ILE A 826 -24.02 -14.46 -25.11
C ILE A 826 -23.54 -15.10 -26.41
N GLU A 827 -24.26 -16.09 -26.95
CA GLU A 827 -23.90 -16.71 -28.23
C GLU A 827 -23.98 -15.72 -29.39
N ALA A 828 -25.00 -14.85 -29.40
CA ALA A 828 -25.10 -13.77 -30.38
C ALA A 828 -23.97 -12.74 -30.22
N VAL A 829 -23.58 -12.40 -28.99
CA VAL A 829 -22.45 -11.49 -28.73
C VAL A 829 -21.14 -12.07 -29.26
N PHE A 830 -20.84 -13.35 -29.00
CA PHE A 830 -19.66 -14.02 -29.54
C PHE A 830 -19.66 -14.00 -31.07
N THR A 831 -20.77 -14.42 -31.68
CA THR A 831 -20.93 -14.45 -33.14
C THR A 831 -20.70 -13.07 -33.75
N TYR A 832 -21.30 -12.02 -33.18
CA TYR A 832 -21.14 -10.65 -33.64
C TYR A 832 -19.68 -10.22 -33.57
N VAL A 833 -19.02 -10.35 -32.41
CA VAL A 833 -17.63 -9.90 -32.24
C VAL A 833 -16.67 -10.62 -33.19
N ASP A 834 -16.89 -11.91 -33.44
CA ASP A 834 -15.99 -12.74 -34.26
C ASP A 834 -16.22 -12.57 -35.78
N SER A 835 -17.37 -12.06 -36.22
CA SER A 835 -17.72 -11.99 -37.65
C SER A 835 -18.07 -10.58 -38.16
N GLU A 836 -18.95 -9.85 -37.47
CA GLU A 836 -19.51 -8.57 -37.93
C GLU A 836 -18.84 -7.37 -37.25
N GLY A 837 -18.57 -7.48 -35.95
CA GLY A 837 -18.04 -6.42 -35.09
C GLY A 837 -16.54 -6.16 -35.24
N SER A 838 -15.86 -6.86 -36.16
CA SER A 838 -14.41 -6.72 -36.38
C SER A 838 -13.58 -6.86 -35.10
N GLY A 839 -13.99 -7.76 -34.20
CA GLY A 839 -13.34 -7.97 -32.90
C GLY A 839 -13.79 -7.05 -31.77
N PHE A 840 -14.80 -6.19 -31.99
CA PHE A 840 -15.31 -5.24 -31.01
C PHE A 840 -16.83 -5.38 -30.74
N LEU A 841 -17.27 -4.96 -29.56
CA LEU A 841 -18.67 -4.97 -29.11
C LEU A 841 -19.51 -3.83 -29.71
N LYS A 842 -18.88 -2.71 -30.08
CA LYS A 842 -19.57 -1.52 -30.59
C LYS A 842 -20.47 -1.86 -31.76
N GLY A 843 -21.73 -1.43 -31.69
CA GLY A 843 -22.73 -1.64 -32.75
C GLY A 843 -23.56 -2.92 -32.61
N PHE A 844 -23.33 -3.75 -31.58
CA PHE A 844 -24.13 -4.94 -31.34
C PHE A 844 -25.62 -4.59 -31.11
N PRO A 845 -26.56 -5.12 -31.93
CA PRO A 845 -27.97 -4.71 -31.89
C PRO A 845 -28.76 -5.25 -30.70
N GLY A 846 -28.26 -6.28 -30.01
CA GLY A 846 -28.95 -6.98 -28.92
C GLY A 846 -28.83 -6.34 -27.53
N GLY A 847 -28.30 -5.11 -27.45
CA GLY A 847 -28.10 -4.38 -26.19
C GLY A 847 -28.11 -2.87 -26.36
N ARG A 848 -28.18 -2.14 -25.25
CA ARG A 848 -28.01 -0.68 -25.21
C ARG A 848 -26.53 -0.35 -25.01
N ASP A 849 -26.10 0.76 -25.57
CA ASP A 849 -24.75 1.26 -25.33
C ASP A 849 -24.54 1.59 -23.83
N LEU A 850 -23.37 1.19 -23.32
CA LEU A 850 -22.89 1.45 -21.98
C LEU A 850 -21.47 2.02 -22.07
N SER A 851 -21.20 3.12 -21.38
CA SER A 851 -19.83 3.63 -21.26
C SER A 851 -18.96 2.68 -20.43
N ASN A 852 -17.66 2.64 -20.69
CA ASN A 852 -16.71 1.81 -19.93
C ASN A 852 -16.71 2.12 -18.42
N GLU A 853 -16.95 3.37 -18.00
CA GLU A 853 -17.13 3.74 -16.59
C GLU A 853 -18.48 3.32 -16.01
N GLY A 854 -19.51 3.27 -16.86
CA GLY A 854 -20.88 2.94 -16.45
C GLY A 854 -21.01 1.55 -15.87
N ILE A 855 -20.15 0.61 -16.29
CA ILE A 855 -20.16 -0.77 -15.80
C ILE A 855 -19.93 -0.88 -14.28
N PHE A 856 -19.08 -0.02 -13.71
CA PHE A 856 -18.77 -0.05 -12.29
C PHE A 856 -19.97 0.35 -11.43
N GLY A 857 -20.88 1.17 -11.95
CA GLY A 857 -22.07 1.65 -11.24
C GLY A 857 -23.25 0.68 -11.24
N LEU A 858 -23.14 -0.46 -11.92
CA LEU A 858 -24.21 -1.44 -12.05
C LEU A 858 -24.41 -2.20 -10.72
N ASP A 859 -25.68 -2.40 -10.37
CA ASP A 859 -26.08 -3.24 -9.26
C ASP A 859 -26.15 -4.70 -9.74
N VAL A 860 -25.12 -5.47 -9.40
CA VAL A 860 -24.93 -6.85 -9.87
C VAL A 860 -24.41 -7.74 -8.75
N ASP A 861 -24.67 -9.04 -8.85
CA ASP A 861 -24.07 -10.01 -7.92
C ASP A 861 -22.56 -10.13 -8.17
N PHE A 862 -22.15 -10.19 -9.45
CA PHE A 862 -20.76 -10.38 -9.85
C PHE A 862 -20.27 -9.27 -10.80
N LEU A 863 -19.16 -8.63 -10.45
CA LEU A 863 -18.39 -7.76 -11.35
C LEU A 863 -17.04 -8.41 -11.65
N ILE A 864 -16.85 -8.87 -12.88
CA ILE A 864 -15.64 -9.54 -13.34
C ILE A 864 -14.74 -8.48 -13.99
N LEU A 865 -13.54 -8.29 -13.46
CA LEU A 865 -12.55 -7.34 -13.98
C LEU A 865 -11.49 -8.09 -14.78
N ALA A 866 -11.57 -8.06 -16.10
CA ALA A 866 -10.76 -8.88 -17.02
C ALA A 866 -10.08 -8.05 -18.13
N ALA A 867 -9.89 -6.74 -17.91
CA ALA A 867 -9.28 -5.83 -18.89
C ALA A 867 -8.01 -5.14 -18.38
N LEU A 868 -8.16 -4.10 -17.55
CA LEU A 868 -7.10 -3.14 -17.23
C LEU A 868 -6.69 -3.22 -15.76
N GLU A 869 -5.42 -2.92 -15.51
CA GLU A 869 -4.90 -2.58 -14.19
C GLU A 869 -5.56 -1.29 -13.67
N ASN A 870 -5.70 -1.15 -12.36
CA ASN A 870 -6.24 0.03 -11.67
C ASN A 870 -7.64 0.48 -12.15
N ALA A 871 -8.44 -0.43 -12.69
CA ALA A 871 -9.81 -0.19 -13.14
C ALA A 871 -10.73 0.34 -12.03
N ILE A 872 -10.52 -0.12 -10.78
CA ILE A 872 -11.21 0.38 -9.60
C ILE A 872 -10.21 1.11 -8.70
N ASP A 873 -10.41 2.42 -8.58
CA ASP A 873 -9.66 3.31 -7.69
C ASP A 873 -10.63 4.29 -7.01
N ARG A 874 -10.63 5.57 -7.39
CA ARG A 874 -11.55 6.58 -6.85
C ARG A 874 -13.01 6.30 -7.22
N ASN A 875 -13.27 5.57 -8.29
CA ASN A 875 -14.61 5.14 -8.69
C ASN A 875 -15.17 4.01 -7.79
N ALA A 876 -14.39 3.45 -6.86
CA ALA A 876 -14.83 2.43 -5.89
C ALA A 876 -16.08 2.81 -5.09
N TYR A 877 -16.30 4.11 -4.86
CA TYR A 877 -17.53 4.60 -4.21
C TYR A 877 -18.80 4.29 -4.99
N ASN A 878 -18.72 4.23 -6.32
CA ASN A 878 -19.84 3.94 -7.21
C ASN A 878 -20.10 2.44 -7.37
N VAL A 879 -19.17 1.58 -6.95
CA VAL A 879 -19.27 0.12 -7.12
C VAL A 879 -20.39 -0.44 -6.26
N LYS A 880 -21.38 -1.10 -6.88
CA LYS A 880 -22.51 -1.73 -6.16
C LYS A 880 -22.44 -3.26 -6.16
N ALA A 881 -21.45 -3.83 -6.85
CA ALA A 881 -21.32 -5.27 -6.96
C ALA A 881 -21.17 -5.93 -5.58
N ARG A 882 -21.84 -7.09 -5.39
CA ARG A 882 -21.70 -7.88 -4.16
C ARG A 882 -20.35 -8.60 -4.12
N ILE A 883 -19.91 -9.11 -5.27
CA ILE A 883 -18.62 -9.78 -5.44
C ILE A 883 -17.86 -9.16 -6.62
N ILE A 884 -16.62 -8.77 -6.37
CA ILE A 884 -15.65 -8.38 -7.40
C ILE A 884 -14.73 -9.57 -7.64
N VAL A 885 -14.57 -9.93 -8.92
CA VAL A 885 -13.75 -11.06 -9.35
C VAL A 885 -12.61 -10.58 -10.24
N GLU A 886 -11.38 -10.66 -9.75
CA GLU A 886 -10.20 -10.12 -10.44
C GLU A 886 -9.60 -11.10 -11.44
N GLY A 887 -9.96 -10.98 -12.71
CA GLY A 887 -9.35 -11.73 -13.81
C GLY A 887 -8.07 -11.09 -14.35
N ALA A 888 -8.02 -9.77 -14.42
CA ALA A 888 -6.82 -9.01 -14.73
C ALA A 888 -5.85 -9.00 -13.55
N ASN A 889 -4.58 -8.64 -13.77
CA ASN A 889 -3.65 -8.37 -12.68
C ASN A 889 -3.91 -6.94 -12.16
N GLY A 890 -3.85 -6.73 -10.85
CA GLY A 890 -4.02 -5.45 -10.18
C GLY A 890 -5.19 -4.57 -10.63
N PRO A 891 -6.42 -5.10 -10.91
CA PRO A 891 -7.50 -4.27 -11.41
C PRO A 891 -8.13 -3.36 -10.35
N VAL A 892 -7.86 -3.61 -9.06
CA VAL A 892 -8.31 -2.78 -7.94
C VAL A 892 -7.08 -2.21 -7.22
N THR A 893 -7.02 -0.88 -7.07
CA THR A 893 -5.91 -0.22 -6.35
C THR A 893 -5.98 -0.49 -4.84
N PRO A 894 -4.89 -0.34 -4.07
CA PRO A 894 -4.94 -0.44 -2.61
C PRO A 894 -5.98 0.49 -1.96
N GLN A 895 -6.19 1.68 -2.53
CA GLN A 895 -7.22 2.62 -2.09
C GLN A 895 -8.63 2.11 -2.45
N GLY A 896 -8.83 1.65 -3.69
CA GLY A 896 -10.09 1.08 -4.15
C GLY A 896 -10.51 -0.15 -3.32
N ASP A 897 -9.55 -1.03 -3.02
CA ASP A 897 -9.73 -2.27 -2.25
C ASP A 897 -10.24 -1.95 -0.83
N LYS A 898 -9.64 -0.95 -0.16
CA LYS A 898 -10.11 -0.46 1.14
C LYS A 898 -11.54 0.07 1.06
N ILE A 899 -11.89 0.83 0.02
CA ILE A 899 -13.23 1.42 -0.13
C ILE A 899 -14.29 0.33 -0.36
N VAL A 900 -14.07 -0.58 -1.31
CA VAL A 900 -15.06 -1.64 -1.64
C VAL A 900 -15.20 -2.65 -0.50
N THR A 901 -14.09 -3.00 0.17
CA THR A 901 -14.12 -3.93 1.31
C THR A 901 -14.86 -3.33 2.51
N ARG A 902 -14.64 -2.04 2.82
CA ARG A 902 -15.40 -1.32 3.86
C ARG A 902 -16.90 -1.27 3.58
N LYS A 903 -17.30 -1.27 2.31
CA LYS A 903 -18.71 -1.33 1.89
C LYS A 903 -19.33 -2.73 1.98
N GLY A 904 -18.53 -3.74 2.34
CA GLY A 904 -18.97 -5.13 2.44
C GLY A 904 -18.94 -5.90 1.12
N THR A 905 -18.39 -5.32 0.05
CA THR A 905 -18.15 -6.04 -1.21
C THR A 905 -17.06 -7.08 -1.00
N PHE A 906 -17.29 -8.32 -1.43
CA PHE A 906 -16.29 -9.38 -1.36
C PHE A 906 -15.38 -9.33 -2.59
N VAL A 907 -14.07 -9.25 -2.38
CA VAL A 907 -13.09 -9.19 -3.47
C VAL A 907 -12.32 -10.50 -3.54
N THR A 908 -12.29 -11.14 -4.71
CA THR A 908 -11.41 -12.27 -4.96
C THR A 908 -10.10 -11.74 -5.56
N PRO A 909 -8.95 -11.87 -4.87
CA PRO A 909 -7.72 -11.23 -5.31
C PRO A 909 -7.17 -11.92 -6.56
N ASP A 910 -6.64 -11.12 -7.48
CA ASP A 910 -6.05 -11.50 -8.76
C ASP A 910 -5.07 -12.67 -8.64
N ILE A 911 -4.11 -12.59 -7.72
CA ILE A 911 -3.08 -13.61 -7.50
C ILE A 911 -3.64 -15.00 -7.16
N SER A 912 -4.90 -15.08 -6.73
CA SER A 912 -5.61 -16.35 -6.49
C SER A 912 -6.65 -16.68 -7.57
N THR A 913 -7.23 -15.66 -8.20
CA THR A 913 -8.39 -15.79 -9.09
C THR A 913 -7.95 -16.13 -10.52
N ASN A 914 -6.86 -15.52 -11.01
CA ASN A 914 -6.40 -15.67 -12.39
C ASN A 914 -5.25 -16.71 -12.53
N LEU A 915 -5.19 -17.67 -11.61
CA LEU A 915 -4.14 -18.70 -11.52
C LEU A 915 -4.14 -19.72 -12.66
N GLY A 916 -5.27 -19.92 -13.33
CA GLY A 916 -5.37 -20.99 -14.33
C GLY A 916 -4.39 -20.87 -15.50
N GLY A 917 -3.97 -19.65 -15.84
CA GLY A 917 -2.91 -19.43 -16.82
C GLY A 917 -1.56 -20.03 -16.38
N VAL A 918 -1.14 -19.77 -15.14
CA VAL A 918 0.17 -20.25 -14.65
C VAL A 918 0.14 -21.74 -14.33
N PHE A 919 -0.98 -22.24 -13.81
CA PHE A 919 -1.14 -23.66 -13.49
C PHE A 919 -1.13 -24.55 -14.73
N VAL A 920 -1.89 -24.19 -15.79
CA VAL A 920 -1.85 -24.97 -17.04
C VAL A 920 -0.50 -24.83 -17.76
N SER A 921 0.21 -23.71 -17.60
CA SER A 921 1.61 -23.61 -18.03
C SER A 921 2.53 -24.59 -17.27
N TYR A 922 2.29 -24.82 -15.98
CA TYR A 922 2.98 -25.87 -15.23
C TYR A 922 2.67 -27.26 -15.78
N LEU A 923 1.40 -27.58 -16.05
CA LEU A 923 1.03 -28.86 -16.65
C LEU A 923 1.65 -29.05 -18.03
N GLU A 924 1.75 -28.00 -18.84
CA GLU A 924 2.44 -28.03 -20.14
C GLU A 924 3.93 -28.37 -19.97
N TRP A 925 4.60 -27.78 -18.98
CA TRP A 925 6.01 -28.06 -18.70
C TRP A 925 6.22 -29.52 -18.27
N VAL A 926 5.37 -30.04 -17.39
CA VAL A 926 5.40 -31.44 -16.96
C VAL A 926 5.19 -32.39 -18.14
N GLN A 927 4.17 -32.14 -18.96
CA GLN A 927 3.89 -32.90 -20.19
C GLN A 927 5.11 -32.93 -21.12
N ASN A 928 5.77 -31.79 -21.32
CA ASN A 928 6.95 -31.71 -22.17
C ASN A 928 8.19 -32.41 -21.58
N LEU A 929 8.40 -32.35 -20.25
CA LEU A 929 9.49 -33.10 -19.60
C LEU A 929 9.30 -34.61 -19.65
N LYS A 930 8.05 -35.07 -19.54
CA LYS A 930 7.71 -36.51 -19.59
C LYS A 930 7.52 -37.04 -20.99
N ASN A 931 7.42 -36.16 -21.99
CA ASN A 931 6.98 -36.48 -23.34
C ASN A 931 5.60 -37.16 -23.36
N GLU A 932 4.67 -36.60 -22.61
CA GLU A 932 3.28 -37.04 -22.52
C GLU A 932 2.34 -35.96 -23.03
N ARG A 933 1.15 -36.35 -23.51
CA ARG A 933 0.05 -35.44 -23.83
C ARG A 933 -1.19 -35.86 -23.07
N TRP A 934 -1.84 -34.90 -22.44
CA TRP A 934 -3.04 -35.14 -21.65
C TRP A 934 -4.26 -34.57 -22.36
N ASP A 935 -5.40 -35.24 -22.18
CA ASP A 935 -6.67 -34.73 -22.69
C ASP A 935 -7.16 -33.50 -21.89
N LEU A 936 -8.11 -32.78 -22.48
CA LEU A 936 -8.64 -31.56 -21.92
C LEU A 936 -9.38 -31.77 -20.59
N ASN A 937 -10.03 -32.93 -20.39
CA ASN A 937 -10.78 -33.23 -19.17
C ASN A 937 -9.82 -33.35 -17.99
N LYS A 938 -8.75 -34.15 -18.14
CA LYS A 938 -7.71 -34.29 -17.13
C LYS A 938 -7.09 -32.94 -16.75
N ILE A 939 -6.81 -32.08 -17.73
CA ILE A 939 -6.25 -30.74 -17.49
C ILE A 939 -7.23 -29.86 -16.71
N ASN A 940 -8.50 -29.88 -17.08
CA ASN A 940 -9.54 -29.08 -16.42
C ASN A 940 -9.82 -29.57 -15.00
N ASP A 941 -9.84 -30.88 -14.76
CA ASP A 941 -10.06 -31.46 -13.44
C ASP A 941 -8.92 -31.09 -12.48
N LEU A 942 -7.67 -31.20 -12.93
CA LEU A 942 -6.50 -30.77 -12.15
C LEU A 942 -6.54 -29.26 -11.85
N LEU A 943 -6.99 -28.45 -12.81
CA LEU A 943 -7.13 -27.01 -12.63
C LEU A 943 -8.23 -26.66 -11.60
N GLU A 944 -9.41 -27.28 -11.69
CA GLU A 944 -10.51 -27.03 -10.75
C GLU A 944 -10.13 -27.45 -9.33
N ASP A 945 -9.50 -28.61 -9.18
CA ASP A 945 -8.98 -29.10 -7.90
C ASP A 945 -7.98 -28.12 -7.27
N ASN A 946 -7.02 -27.62 -8.05
CA ASN A 946 -5.99 -26.71 -7.56
C ASN A 946 -6.58 -25.36 -7.13
N VAL A 947 -7.39 -24.72 -7.99
CA VAL A 947 -8.01 -23.42 -7.68
C VAL A 947 -8.94 -23.53 -6.48
N CYS A 948 -9.73 -24.60 -6.37
CA CYS A 948 -10.63 -24.80 -5.24
C CYS A 948 -9.87 -24.92 -3.91
N MET A 949 -8.80 -25.72 -3.88
CA MET A 949 -7.98 -25.93 -2.68
C MET A 949 -7.34 -24.61 -2.22
N ILE A 950 -6.74 -23.87 -3.15
CA ILE A 950 -6.11 -22.57 -2.86
C ILE A 950 -7.13 -21.57 -2.31
N PHE A 951 -8.31 -21.51 -2.92
CA PHE A 951 -9.35 -20.58 -2.50
C PHE A 951 -9.87 -20.89 -1.09
N ASP A 952 -10.01 -22.18 -0.76
CA ASP A 952 -10.41 -22.62 0.59
C ASP A 952 -9.35 -22.27 1.64
N ASP A 953 -8.07 -22.48 1.34
CA ASP A 953 -6.97 -22.09 2.23
C ASP A 953 -6.96 -20.57 2.48
N ILE A 954 -7.15 -19.76 1.44
CA ILE A 954 -7.18 -18.29 1.57
C ILE A 954 -8.37 -17.84 2.40
N ILE A 955 -9.57 -18.40 2.16
CA ILE A 955 -10.76 -18.12 2.99
C ILE A 955 -10.46 -18.44 4.45
N LYS A 956 -9.87 -19.61 4.71
CA LYS A 956 -9.55 -20.04 6.06
C LYS A 956 -8.60 -19.07 6.75
N ILE A 957 -7.50 -18.69 6.09
CA ILE A 957 -6.56 -17.68 6.62
C ILE A 957 -7.28 -16.34 6.88
N ALA A 958 -8.10 -15.88 5.92
CA ALA A 958 -8.86 -14.65 6.05
C ALA A 958 -9.80 -14.67 7.25
N GLN A 959 -10.47 -15.80 7.50
CA GLN A 959 -11.36 -15.99 8.64
C GLN A 959 -10.60 -16.10 9.98
N ASP A 960 -9.56 -16.93 10.03
CA ASP A 960 -8.77 -17.19 11.23
C ASP A 960 -8.06 -15.91 11.72
N LEU A 961 -7.53 -15.12 10.79
CA LEU A 961 -6.81 -13.86 11.09
C LEU A 961 -7.71 -12.62 11.05
N LYS A 962 -8.99 -12.76 10.65
CA LYS A 962 -9.96 -11.65 10.48
C LYS A 962 -9.46 -10.53 9.55
N ILE A 963 -8.86 -10.92 8.43
CA ILE A 963 -8.29 -10.01 7.42
C ILE A 963 -8.99 -10.20 6.07
N GLU A 964 -8.78 -9.27 5.15
CA GLU A 964 -9.26 -9.39 3.78
C GLU A 964 -8.56 -10.52 3.00
N MET A 965 -9.28 -11.07 2.01
CA MET A 965 -8.80 -12.15 1.14
C MET A 965 -7.46 -11.82 0.47
N ARG A 966 -7.22 -10.56 0.07
CA ARG A 966 -5.97 -10.15 -0.59
C ARG A 966 -4.75 -10.29 0.32
N THR A 967 -4.88 -9.84 1.57
CA THR A 967 -3.79 -9.95 2.55
C THR A 967 -3.61 -11.40 2.97
N ALA A 968 -4.69 -12.18 3.12
CA ALA A 968 -4.62 -13.62 3.36
C ALA A 968 -3.89 -14.36 2.21
N ALA A 969 -4.20 -14.04 0.96
CA ALA A 969 -3.53 -14.59 -0.21
C ALA A 969 -2.03 -14.23 -0.23
N SER A 970 -1.70 -12.98 0.09
CA SER A 970 -0.31 -12.51 0.15
C SER A 970 0.48 -13.16 1.30
N ILE A 971 -0.14 -13.37 2.47
CA ILE A 971 0.43 -14.13 3.60
C ILE A 971 0.80 -15.54 3.16
N MET A 972 -0.12 -16.23 2.48
CA MET A 972 0.13 -17.59 2.00
C MET A 972 1.26 -17.62 0.97
N ALA A 973 1.24 -16.70 0.01
CA ALA A 973 2.24 -16.61 -1.05
C ALA A 973 3.64 -16.33 -0.52
N ILE A 974 3.82 -15.22 0.22
CA ILE A 974 5.11 -14.79 0.77
C ILE A 974 5.60 -15.80 1.82
N GLY A 975 4.68 -16.33 2.63
CA GLY A 975 4.98 -17.33 3.63
C GLY A 975 5.60 -18.60 3.07
N ARG A 976 5.02 -19.16 1.99
CA ARG A 976 5.57 -20.36 1.34
C ARG A 976 6.96 -20.10 0.73
N VAL A 977 7.20 -18.93 0.16
CA VAL A 977 8.54 -18.55 -0.37
C VAL A 977 9.53 -18.38 0.78
N ALA A 978 9.10 -17.75 1.88
CA ALA A 978 9.90 -17.58 3.08
C ALA A 978 10.36 -18.92 3.67
N VAL A 979 9.47 -19.93 3.74
CA VAL A 979 9.83 -21.29 4.19
C VAL A 979 10.90 -21.91 3.29
N ALA A 980 10.72 -21.85 1.98
CA ALA A 980 11.68 -22.41 1.03
C ALA A 980 13.04 -21.71 1.12
N GLU A 981 13.06 -20.38 1.15
CA GLU A 981 14.28 -19.57 1.24
C GLU A 981 15.01 -19.77 2.58
N LEU A 982 14.26 -19.81 3.69
CA LEU A 982 14.83 -20.03 5.02
C LEU A 982 15.46 -21.42 5.13
N SER A 983 14.78 -22.47 4.62
CA SER A 983 15.33 -23.83 4.60
C SER A 983 16.62 -23.93 3.75
N LYS A 984 16.65 -23.22 2.60
CA LYS A 984 17.81 -23.15 1.71
C LYS A 984 18.99 -22.44 2.39
N GLU A 985 18.73 -21.34 3.10
CA GLU A 985 19.76 -20.61 3.84
C GLU A 985 20.31 -21.43 5.02
N ILE A 986 19.45 -22.13 5.78
CA ILE A 986 19.89 -23.04 6.85
C ILE A 986 20.83 -24.12 6.27
N ALA A 987 20.43 -24.78 5.17
CA ALA A 987 21.28 -25.76 4.50
C ALA A 987 22.60 -25.15 4.01
N ARG A 988 22.57 -23.92 3.48
CA ARG A 988 23.77 -23.23 3.01
C ARG A 988 24.77 -22.99 4.14
N LEU A 989 24.30 -22.46 5.27
CA LEU A 989 25.12 -22.16 6.44
C LEU A 989 25.80 -23.41 7.01
N VAL A 990 25.08 -24.54 7.04
CA VAL A 990 25.56 -25.81 7.58
C VAL A 990 26.52 -26.54 6.63
N ILE A 991 26.22 -26.59 5.33
CA ILE A 991 26.96 -27.41 4.36
C ILE A 991 28.21 -26.69 3.87
N TYR A 992 28.06 -25.44 3.41
CA TYR A 992 29.11 -24.71 2.70
C TYR A 992 29.92 -23.76 3.60
N GLY A 993 29.56 -23.65 4.89
CA GLY A 993 30.40 -22.99 5.89
C GLY A 993 31.74 -23.71 6.03
N SER A 994 32.83 -22.97 5.84
CA SER A 994 34.22 -23.48 5.91
C SER A 994 34.67 -23.83 7.34
N ASN A 995 33.95 -23.35 8.36
CA ASN A 995 33.88 -23.87 9.74
C ASN A 995 32.58 -23.36 10.38
N VAL A 996 31.80 -24.24 11.02
CA VAL A 996 30.58 -23.85 11.72
C VAL A 996 30.99 -23.23 13.06
N THR A 997 30.94 -21.89 13.17
CA THR A 997 31.21 -21.16 14.41
C THR A 997 30.00 -21.18 15.33
N GLU A 998 30.21 -20.87 16.61
CA GLU A 998 29.12 -20.74 17.61
C GLU A 998 28.08 -19.68 17.20
N GLU A 999 28.53 -18.60 16.54
CA GLU A 999 27.67 -17.55 15.98
C GLU A 999 26.78 -18.08 14.83
N ILE A 1000 27.34 -18.95 13.96
CA ILE A 1000 26.58 -19.60 12.89
C ILE A 1000 25.56 -20.59 13.48
N LEU A 1001 25.94 -21.37 14.50
CA LEU A 1001 25.00 -22.28 15.18
C LEU A 1001 23.84 -21.54 15.82
N THR A 1002 24.13 -20.44 16.53
CA THR A 1002 23.10 -19.58 17.14
C THR A 1002 22.15 -19.03 16.06
N THR A 1003 22.69 -18.59 14.92
CA THR A 1003 21.90 -18.12 13.79
C THR A 1003 21.00 -19.22 13.21
N VAL A 1004 21.55 -20.42 13.02
CA VAL A 1004 20.80 -21.59 12.52
C VAL A 1004 19.71 -22.01 13.50
N GLN A 1005 20.00 -22.03 14.80
CA GLN A 1005 19.00 -22.32 15.84
C GLN A 1005 17.85 -21.30 15.79
N ASN A 1006 18.14 -20.01 15.78
CA ASN A 1006 17.12 -18.95 15.69
C ASN A 1006 16.25 -19.10 14.42
N HIS A 1007 16.87 -19.46 13.29
CA HIS A 1007 16.14 -19.71 12.04
C HIS A 1007 15.22 -20.93 12.13
N LEU A 1008 15.69 -22.03 12.73
CA LEU A 1008 14.89 -23.24 12.93
C LEU A 1008 13.74 -23.01 13.92
N GLU A 1009 13.98 -22.27 15.01
CA GLU A 1009 12.94 -21.91 15.98
C GLU A 1009 11.86 -21.04 15.34
N TYR A 1010 12.25 -20.01 14.57
CA TYR A 1010 11.29 -19.18 13.83
C TYR A 1010 10.49 -20.00 12.81
N LEU A 1011 11.15 -20.91 12.09
CA LEU A 1011 10.49 -21.81 11.14
C LEU A 1011 9.44 -22.69 11.82
N SER A 1012 9.79 -23.30 12.96
CA SER A 1012 8.94 -24.24 13.71
C SER A 1012 7.78 -23.55 14.44
N ASN A 1013 8.06 -22.47 15.17
CA ASN A 1013 7.12 -21.88 16.12
C ASN A 1013 6.18 -20.85 15.48
N ASP A 1014 6.64 -20.15 14.44
CA ASP A 1014 5.89 -19.07 13.81
C ASP A 1014 5.49 -19.39 12.38
N LEU A 1015 6.46 -19.66 11.50
CA LEU A 1015 6.22 -19.61 10.07
C LEU A 1015 5.39 -20.81 9.58
N MET A 1016 5.77 -22.05 9.92
CA MET A 1016 5.02 -23.24 9.48
C MET A 1016 3.63 -23.35 10.11
N MET A 1017 3.44 -22.80 11.31
CA MET A 1017 2.16 -22.87 12.02
C MET A 1017 1.13 -21.87 11.51
N LYS A 1018 1.58 -20.74 10.93
CA LYS A 1018 0.71 -19.64 10.46
C LYS A 1018 0.32 -19.74 8.98
N ILE A 1019 0.99 -20.59 8.21
CA ILE A 1019 0.84 -20.63 6.74
C ILE A 1019 0.48 -22.04 6.27
N PRO A 1020 -0.61 -22.20 5.50
CA PRO A 1020 -0.89 -23.46 4.81
C PRO A 1020 0.20 -23.77 3.77
N LEU A 1021 0.98 -24.82 4.01
CA LEU A 1021 2.05 -25.26 3.12
C LEU A 1021 1.51 -26.21 2.06
N ASP A 1022 1.94 -26.01 0.81
CA ASP A 1022 1.73 -26.96 -0.27
C ASP A 1022 2.81 -28.05 -0.28
N TYR A 1023 2.51 -29.17 -0.93
CA TYR A 1023 3.42 -30.33 -0.98
C TYR A 1023 4.75 -30.03 -1.69
N TRP A 1024 4.82 -29.09 -2.65
CA TRP A 1024 6.09 -28.71 -3.26
C TRP A 1024 6.98 -27.88 -2.32
N THR A 1025 6.39 -26.99 -1.51
CA THR A 1025 7.12 -26.31 -0.42
C THR A 1025 7.66 -27.32 0.59
N LEU A 1026 6.88 -28.36 0.92
CA LEU A 1026 7.33 -29.44 1.79
C LEU A 1026 8.47 -30.26 1.18
N VAL A 1027 8.45 -30.53 -0.13
CA VAL A 1027 9.58 -31.17 -0.83
C VAL A 1027 10.85 -30.34 -0.69
N SER A 1028 10.79 -29.03 -0.92
CA SER A 1028 11.94 -28.13 -0.74
C SER A 1028 12.45 -28.14 0.71
N LEU A 1029 11.55 -28.04 1.68
CA LEU A 1029 11.88 -28.05 3.11
C LEU A 1029 12.57 -29.36 3.52
N LEU A 1030 11.94 -30.51 3.22
CA LEU A 1030 12.46 -31.84 3.58
C LEU A 1030 13.80 -32.10 2.90
N SER A 1031 13.95 -31.75 1.62
CA SER A 1031 15.19 -31.94 0.88
C SER A 1031 16.36 -31.13 1.45
N ASN A 1032 16.09 -29.91 1.93
CA ASN A 1032 17.12 -29.06 2.54
C ASN A 1032 17.46 -29.52 3.96
N LEU A 1033 16.45 -29.85 4.77
CA LEU A 1033 16.65 -30.36 6.13
C LEU A 1033 17.33 -31.72 6.16
N GLU A 1034 17.10 -32.60 5.18
CA GLU A 1034 17.82 -33.88 5.12
C GLU A 1034 19.32 -33.69 4.92
N LYS A 1035 19.72 -32.72 4.09
CA LYS A 1035 21.14 -32.37 3.91
C LYS A 1035 21.76 -31.78 5.18
N VAL A 1036 20.97 -31.03 5.94
CA VAL A 1036 21.36 -30.49 7.26
C VAL A 1036 21.57 -31.64 8.24
N LEU A 1037 20.60 -32.55 8.36
CA LEU A 1037 20.64 -33.70 9.27
C LEU A 1037 21.72 -34.73 8.90
N ALA A 1038 22.04 -34.87 7.62
CA ALA A 1038 23.12 -35.73 7.14
C ALA A 1038 24.53 -35.12 7.33
N SER A 1039 24.62 -33.86 7.74
CA SER A 1039 25.90 -33.16 7.91
C SER A 1039 26.55 -33.50 9.25
N ASN A 1040 27.75 -34.09 9.21
CA ASN A 1040 28.57 -34.34 10.41
C ASN A 1040 29.07 -33.05 11.13
N LYS A 1041 28.71 -31.86 10.62
CA LYS A 1041 29.14 -30.56 11.15
C LYS A 1041 28.25 -30.02 12.27
N ILE A 1042 27.09 -30.63 12.52
CA ILE A 1042 26.19 -30.22 13.62
C ILE A 1042 26.58 -31.02 14.87
N ALA A 1043 27.41 -30.44 15.73
CA ALA A 1043 27.75 -31.03 17.03
C ALA A 1043 26.76 -30.64 18.14
N ASP A 1044 25.90 -29.65 17.88
CA ASP A 1044 24.90 -29.15 18.83
C ASP A 1044 23.63 -30.03 18.83
N ALA A 1045 23.34 -30.63 19.98
CA ALA A 1045 22.22 -31.56 20.14
C ALA A 1045 20.84 -30.88 20.02
N ASP A 1046 20.74 -29.59 20.35
CA ASP A 1046 19.48 -28.85 20.29
C ASP A 1046 19.13 -28.47 18.85
N VAL A 1047 20.12 -28.01 18.07
CA VAL A 1047 19.94 -27.74 16.63
C VAL A 1047 19.47 -28.98 15.89
N GLY A 1048 20.10 -30.14 16.14
CA GLY A 1048 19.71 -31.41 15.55
C GLY A 1048 18.29 -31.82 15.93
N ARG A 1049 17.92 -31.68 17.22
CA ARG A 1049 16.59 -32.02 17.73
C ARG A 1049 15.49 -31.16 17.11
N ILE A 1050 15.69 -29.84 17.00
CA ILE A 1050 14.69 -28.95 16.39
C ILE A 1050 14.52 -29.27 14.90
N ALA A 1051 15.62 -29.51 14.18
CA ALA A 1051 15.55 -29.87 12.75
C ALA A 1051 14.81 -31.21 12.52
N GLU A 1052 15.02 -32.21 13.39
CA GLU A 1052 14.28 -33.48 13.35
C GLU A 1052 12.78 -33.30 13.62
N ASP A 1053 12.40 -32.48 14.61
CA ASP A 1053 10.97 -32.21 14.90
C ASP A 1053 10.28 -31.55 13.71
N ILE A 1054 10.93 -30.56 13.09
CA ILE A 1054 10.41 -29.91 11.87
C ILE A 1054 10.28 -30.94 10.73
N TYR A 1055 11.30 -31.78 10.53
CA TYR A 1055 11.31 -32.81 9.50
C TYR A 1055 10.16 -33.82 9.68
N ALA A 1056 9.94 -34.28 10.91
CA ALA A 1056 8.84 -35.20 11.25
C ALA A 1056 7.47 -34.55 11.02
N LYS A 1057 7.26 -33.31 11.48
CA LYS A 1057 6.01 -32.55 11.25
C LYS A 1057 5.73 -32.34 9.77
N ALA A 1058 6.74 -31.95 8.99
CA ALA A 1058 6.63 -31.76 7.55
C ALA A 1058 6.28 -33.07 6.83
N THR A 1059 6.88 -34.19 7.24
CA THR A 1059 6.58 -35.53 6.71
C THR A 1059 5.14 -35.94 7.03
N CYS A 1060 4.67 -35.73 8.27
CA CYS A 1060 3.29 -36.00 8.67
C CYS A 1060 2.27 -35.15 7.87
N LEU A 1061 2.57 -33.87 7.64
CA LEU A 1061 1.73 -33.01 6.81
C LEU A 1061 1.69 -33.51 5.37
N PHE A 1062 2.84 -33.91 4.80
CA PHE A 1062 2.91 -34.51 3.46
C PHE A 1062 2.05 -35.78 3.37
N ALA A 1063 2.13 -36.66 4.38
CA ALA A 1063 1.33 -37.88 4.45
C ALA A 1063 -0.18 -37.60 4.42
N SER A 1064 -0.62 -36.48 5.01
CA SER A 1064 -2.03 -36.08 4.99
C SER A 1064 -2.54 -35.76 3.58
N PHE A 1065 -1.70 -35.15 2.73
CA PHE A 1065 -2.04 -34.92 1.32
C PHE A 1065 -2.19 -36.25 0.57
N VAL A 1066 -1.25 -37.19 0.77
CA VAL A 1066 -1.27 -38.52 0.13
C VAL A 1066 -2.54 -39.29 0.51
N LYS A 1067 -2.92 -39.24 1.79
CA LYS A 1067 -4.18 -39.85 2.27
C LYS A 1067 -5.42 -39.18 1.69
N ALA A 1068 -5.41 -37.86 1.54
CA ALA A 1068 -6.56 -37.12 1.02
C ALA A 1068 -6.77 -37.33 -0.49
N LYS A 1069 -5.69 -37.47 -1.27
CA LYS A 1069 -5.76 -37.60 -2.74
C LYS A 1069 -4.74 -38.62 -3.29
N PRO A 1070 -4.92 -39.94 -3.04
CA PRO A 1070 -3.92 -40.96 -3.40
C PRO A 1070 -3.70 -41.14 -4.91
N GLY A 1071 -4.65 -40.69 -5.75
CA GLY A 1071 -4.56 -40.76 -7.21
C GLY A 1071 -4.18 -39.45 -7.90
N ASN A 1072 -3.75 -38.42 -7.17
CA ASN A 1072 -3.36 -37.15 -7.79
C ASN A 1072 -1.95 -37.26 -8.39
N ASP A 1073 -1.85 -37.16 -9.72
CA ASP A 1073 -0.59 -37.32 -10.46
C ASP A 1073 0.50 -36.30 -10.07
N ASP A 1074 0.12 -35.06 -9.73
CA ASP A 1074 1.07 -34.03 -9.29
C ASP A 1074 1.65 -34.37 -7.91
N LEU A 1075 0.79 -34.85 -7.00
CA LEU A 1075 1.22 -35.32 -5.69
C LEU A 1075 2.13 -36.56 -5.78
N LEU A 1076 1.85 -37.49 -6.69
CA LEU A 1076 2.74 -38.64 -6.95
C LEU A 1076 4.11 -38.20 -7.48
N MET A 1077 4.16 -37.13 -8.29
CA MET A 1077 5.43 -36.53 -8.71
C MET A 1077 6.18 -35.89 -7.55
N ALA A 1078 5.49 -35.16 -6.67
CA ALA A 1078 6.09 -34.62 -5.46
C ALA A 1078 6.61 -35.73 -4.53
N LEU A 1079 5.87 -36.83 -4.37
CA LEU A 1079 6.29 -38.01 -3.61
C LEU A 1079 7.58 -38.63 -4.18
N ALA A 1080 7.70 -38.71 -5.51
CA ALA A 1080 8.91 -39.21 -6.16
C ALA A 1080 10.12 -38.27 -6.00
N ALA A 1081 9.88 -36.97 -5.84
CA ALA A 1081 10.90 -35.95 -5.62
C ALA A 1081 11.37 -35.87 -4.16
N LEU A 1082 10.68 -36.53 -3.21
CA LEU A 1082 11.09 -36.54 -1.82
C LEU A 1082 12.41 -37.30 -1.62
N PRO A 1083 13.23 -36.84 -0.65
CA PRO A 1083 14.46 -37.53 -0.33
C PRO A 1083 14.17 -38.91 0.29
N GLU A 1084 15.16 -39.81 0.24
CA GLU A 1084 14.95 -41.24 0.53
C GLU A 1084 14.43 -41.49 1.95
N ARG A 1085 14.93 -40.74 2.93
CA ARG A 1085 14.50 -40.88 4.32
C ARG A 1085 13.01 -40.51 4.49
N ALA A 1086 12.57 -39.39 3.91
CA ALA A 1086 11.16 -38.99 3.93
C ALA A 1086 10.27 -40.05 3.27
N ARG A 1087 10.70 -40.58 2.11
CA ARG A 1087 9.96 -41.64 1.39
C ARG A 1087 9.83 -42.95 2.19
N LYS A 1088 10.79 -43.27 3.06
CA LYS A 1088 10.71 -44.45 3.95
C LYS A 1088 9.82 -44.22 5.17
N MET A 1089 9.68 -42.97 5.61
CA MET A 1089 8.82 -42.60 6.74
C MET A 1089 7.34 -42.48 6.35
N LEU A 1090 7.07 -42.08 5.11
CA LEU A 1090 5.74 -42.07 4.47
C LEU A 1090 5.28 -43.49 4.16
#